data_AF-A0AAV4MFX9-F1
#
_entry.id   AF-A0AAV4MFX9-F1
#
_cell.length_a   1.000
_cell.length_b   1.000
_cell.length_c   1.000
_cell.angle_alpha   90.00
_cell.angle_beta   90.00
_cell.angle_gamma   90.00
#
_symmetry.space_group_name_H-M   'P 1'
#
loop_
_entity.id
_entity.type
_entity.pdbx_description
1 polymer ?
#
loop_
_entity_poly.entity_id
_entity_poly.type
_entity_poly.pdbx_seq_one_letter_code
_entity_poly.pdbx_strand_id
1 'polypeptide(L)'
;MQVQGTNDSSIVSKFSAANKGYFHDDCLKMFVNEKSRKTRSPLINRGYYIRFKAMETVFDSWFVAVASSKSLIISLGAGFDSSYFRLKRSNKLPSGCTYIEVDFQEVMKKKLDCISKTEFMDELSSESEPAQKNKYIVATSKDYAMLGIDLQHIILLQNCLVDLNIDFNVPTLFLSECSLTYMKPNESDAVISWAQTKFPNSAFTVYEQIHGEDGFGTVMKTHFMTLNCPLRSLKEGADEDSQNARFNDLGWPKCSSISMLEFYMEFPKKEKERIKNLEMFDEFEMWHEKCRHYVLTWACQGSISIPKVFQKMDMSYKASYLESICYRTEMPSFLRFGHKVELVSSCFVMGTGGFGRIQNRHERLGNVSCYDIDHKSQVLLLPIENDHLEKRMFHTMTRLPNETLIVIGGRSSPAHIYNDVISVNVDYMLQQDPPIHKYSTEYKTSLPFPIFRHSACLVLHEGVEKIFIFGGCTGKDVTTKCYLLNTDTWNIMEPTPPYPEDKPCARFSHSAACAEMQRVYVTGGLSKEEEILDSVWMFDTETSVWNKLSIPGWLPRYAHTSLYYDNQIITVGGVTAHYAPSSVGIIYLNELVAREIDLNLRHPKEPFIFSNHCCYVYEDKLIVTGGGGNCFSFGTYFNKDNIVIKLPIKVKE
;
A
#
# COMPACT_ATOMS: atom_id res chain seq x y z
N MET A 1 -20.13 -14.87 -4.24
CA MET A 1 -20.31 -14.16 -5.53
C MET A 1 -19.70 -15.04 -6.61
N GLN A 2 -20.31 -15.20 -7.79
CA GLN A 2 -19.59 -15.84 -8.91
C GLN A 2 -18.56 -14.85 -9.48
N VAL A 3 -17.51 -15.31 -10.17
CA VAL A 3 -16.44 -14.43 -10.74
C VAL A 3 -17.03 -13.25 -11.52
N GLN A 4 -18.14 -13.46 -12.24
CA GLN A 4 -18.85 -12.41 -12.99
C GLN A 4 -19.27 -11.20 -12.14
N GLY A 5 -19.51 -11.36 -10.83
CA GLY A 5 -19.87 -10.26 -9.93
C GLY A 5 -18.70 -9.34 -9.55
N THR A 6 -17.44 -9.73 -9.81
CA THR A 6 -16.29 -8.83 -9.61
C THR A 6 -16.33 -7.64 -10.57
N ASN A 7 -16.97 -7.80 -11.73
CA ASN A 7 -17.24 -6.74 -12.69
C ASN A 7 -17.96 -5.55 -12.04
N ASP A 8 -19.09 -5.83 -11.36
CA ASP A 8 -19.97 -4.80 -10.79
C ASP A 8 -19.25 -3.99 -9.70
N SER A 9 -18.40 -4.63 -8.90
CA SER A 9 -17.59 -3.94 -7.89
C SER A 9 -16.51 -3.05 -8.53
N SER A 10 -15.88 -3.55 -9.59
CA SER A 10 -14.79 -2.87 -10.27
C SER A 10 -15.26 -1.62 -11.01
N ILE A 11 -16.38 -1.72 -11.73
CA ILE A 11 -16.92 -0.61 -12.52
C ILE A 11 -17.41 0.54 -11.64
N VAL A 12 -18.01 0.25 -10.48
CA VAL A 12 -18.39 1.27 -9.49
C VAL A 12 -17.16 2.00 -8.95
N SER A 13 -16.04 1.30 -8.79
CA SER A 13 -14.81 1.90 -8.29
C SER A 13 -14.09 2.74 -9.34
N LYS A 14 -14.07 2.31 -10.63
CA LYS A 14 -13.67 3.14 -11.78
C LYS A 14 -14.51 4.42 -11.83
N PHE A 15 -15.83 4.30 -11.73
CA PHE A 15 -16.76 5.43 -11.73
C PHE A 15 -16.54 6.40 -10.57
N SER A 16 -16.33 5.88 -9.36
CA SER A 16 -16.02 6.71 -8.17
C SER A 16 -14.78 7.57 -8.40
N ALA A 17 -13.69 6.97 -8.89
CA ALA A 17 -12.45 7.68 -9.19
C ALA A 17 -12.64 8.74 -10.28
N ALA A 18 -13.34 8.41 -11.37
CA ALA A 18 -13.65 9.36 -12.43
C ALA A 18 -14.49 10.55 -11.93
N ASN A 19 -15.55 10.27 -11.15
CA ASN A 19 -16.43 11.29 -10.58
C ASN A 19 -15.72 12.20 -9.56
N LYS A 20 -14.64 11.71 -8.94
CA LYS A 20 -13.75 12.49 -8.08
C LYS A 20 -12.69 13.29 -8.83
N GLY A 21 -12.68 13.24 -10.16
CA GLY A 21 -11.76 14.02 -11.00
C GLY A 21 -10.37 13.40 -11.15
N TYR A 22 -10.18 12.13 -10.77
CA TYR A 22 -8.90 11.46 -10.99
C TYR A 22 -8.60 11.28 -12.48
N PHE A 23 -9.63 10.98 -13.28
CA PHE A 23 -9.55 10.91 -14.73
C PHE A 23 -10.93 11.20 -15.33
N HIS A 24 -10.98 11.41 -16.64
CA HIS A 24 -12.22 11.67 -17.36
C HIS A 24 -12.66 10.43 -18.15
N ASP A 25 -13.87 9.95 -17.83
CA ASP A 25 -14.52 8.87 -18.56
C ASP A 25 -16.05 8.98 -18.37
N ASP A 26 -16.71 9.66 -19.31
CA ASP A 26 -18.18 9.78 -19.31
C ASP A 26 -18.89 8.50 -19.73
N CYS A 27 -18.18 7.57 -20.38
CA CYS A 27 -18.73 6.29 -20.85
C CYS A 27 -19.04 5.35 -19.67
N LEU A 28 -18.37 5.50 -18.51
CA LEU A 28 -18.68 4.70 -17.31
C LEU A 28 -20.13 4.85 -16.82
N LYS A 29 -20.79 5.98 -17.10
CA LYS A 29 -22.20 6.22 -16.71
C LYS A 29 -23.16 5.21 -17.35
N MET A 30 -22.79 4.63 -18.49
CA MET A 30 -23.58 3.62 -19.20
C MET A 30 -23.67 2.30 -18.42
N PHE A 31 -22.62 2.00 -17.63
CA PHE A 31 -22.43 0.69 -17.01
C PHE A 31 -22.66 0.70 -15.48
N VAL A 32 -22.89 1.86 -14.89
CA VAL A 32 -23.14 2.00 -13.44
C VAL A 32 -24.57 2.46 -13.19
N ASN A 33 -25.36 1.61 -12.54
CA ASN A 33 -26.72 1.95 -12.12
C ASN A 33 -26.70 3.14 -11.15
N GLU A 34 -27.62 4.10 -11.33
CA GLU A 34 -27.72 5.29 -10.49
C GLU A 34 -27.79 4.97 -8.99
N LYS A 35 -28.53 3.92 -8.62
CA LYS A 35 -28.67 3.45 -7.23
C LYS A 35 -27.37 2.87 -6.65
N SER A 36 -26.41 2.54 -7.51
CA SER A 36 -25.12 1.93 -7.16
C SER A 36 -23.93 2.88 -7.21
N ARG A 37 -24.16 4.17 -7.56
CA ARG A 37 -23.15 5.25 -7.60
C ARG A 37 -22.67 5.61 -6.18
N LYS A 38 -21.89 4.72 -5.58
CA LYS A 38 -21.28 4.90 -4.25
C LYS A 38 -19.87 5.42 -4.40
N THR A 39 -19.57 6.53 -3.72
CA THR A 39 -18.21 7.02 -3.54
C THR A 39 -17.37 6.00 -2.75
N ARG A 40 -16.14 5.77 -3.19
CA ARG A 40 -15.14 4.94 -2.53
C ARG A 40 -14.16 5.80 -1.73
N SER A 41 -13.40 5.17 -0.82
CA SER A 41 -12.36 5.87 -0.06
C SER A 41 -11.27 6.43 -0.99
N PRO A 42 -10.55 7.49 -0.56
CA PRO A 42 -9.42 8.03 -1.31
C PRO A 42 -8.37 6.97 -1.70
N LEU A 43 -8.09 6.01 -0.81
CA LEU A 43 -7.21 4.87 -1.10
C LEU A 43 -7.68 4.05 -2.31
N ILE A 44 -8.97 3.71 -2.35
CA ILE A 44 -9.57 2.97 -3.48
C ILE A 44 -9.54 3.80 -4.76
N ASN A 45 -9.88 5.09 -4.68
CA ASN A 45 -9.87 5.98 -5.86
C ASN A 45 -8.45 6.10 -6.45
N ARG A 46 -7.42 6.33 -5.63
CA ARG A 46 -6.01 6.33 -6.07
C ARG A 46 -5.62 5.00 -6.72
N GLY A 47 -6.05 3.87 -6.15
CA GLY A 47 -5.83 2.53 -6.72
C GLY A 47 -6.46 2.29 -8.08
N TYR A 48 -7.66 2.81 -8.31
CA TYR A 48 -8.32 2.72 -9.61
C TYR A 48 -7.80 3.75 -10.61
N TYR A 49 -7.35 4.90 -10.14
CA TYR A 49 -6.69 5.89 -10.99
C TYR A 49 -5.37 5.36 -11.57
N ILE A 50 -4.51 4.74 -10.75
CA ILE A 50 -3.25 4.19 -11.27
C ILE A 50 -3.49 3.01 -12.22
N ARG A 51 -4.52 2.20 -11.95
CA ARG A 51 -5.00 1.14 -12.85
C ARG A 51 -5.45 1.73 -14.21
N PHE A 52 -6.24 2.80 -14.19
CA PHE A 52 -6.64 3.52 -15.40
C PHE A 52 -5.44 4.08 -16.16
N LYS A 53 -4.48 4.70 -15.46
CA LYS A 53 -3.27 5.25 -16.07
C LYS A 53 -2.39 4.16 -16.70
N ALA A 54 -2.28 2.99 -16.09
CA ALA A 54 -1.60 1.85 -16.70
C ALA A 54 -2.22 1.47 -18.04
N MET A 55 -3.56 1.35 -18.11
CA MET A 55 -4.24 1.02 -19.36
C MET A 55 -4.10 2.13 -20.40
N GLU A 56 -4.19 3.40 -20.02
CA GLU A 56 -3.90 4.52 -20.94
C GLU A 56 -2.49 4.43 -21.51
N THR A 57 -1.49 4.17 -20.67
CA THR A 57 -0.10 4.02 -21.11
C THR A 57 0.07 2.84 -22.05
N VAL A 58 -0.65 1.74 -21.84
CA VAL A 58 -0.66 0.58 -22.73
C VAL A 58 -1.23 0.95 -24.10
N PHE A 59 -2.38 1.64 -24.15
CA PHE A 59 -2.97 2.11 -25.40
C PHE A 59 -2.05 3.10 -26.14
N ASP A 60 -1.53 4.11 -25.45
CA ASP A 60 -0.61 5.09 -26.03
C ASP A 60 0.65 4.40 -26.58
N SER A 61 1.23 3.45 -25.84
CA SER A 61 2.40 2.68 -26.27
C SER A 61 2.09 1.81 -27.50
N TRP A 62 0.92 1.18 -27.52
CA TRP A 62 0.49 0.36 -28.65
C TRP A 62 0.29 1.17 -29.92
N PHE A 63 -0.40 2.31 -29.83
CA PHE A 63 -0.66 3.17 -31.00
C PHE A 63 0.63 3.76 -31.57
N VAL A 64 1.61 4.07 -30.71
CA VAL A 64 2.96 4.43 -31.14
C VAL A 64 3.64 3.26 -31.85
N ALA A 65 3.55 2.04 -31.32
CA ALA A 65 4.20 0.86 -31.89
C ALA A 65 3.67 0.48 -33.28
N VAL A 66 2.38 0.67 -33.55
CA VAL A 66 1.76 0.31 -34.84
C VAL A 66 1.76 1.46 -35.87
N ALA A 67 2.07 2.70 -35.47
CA ALA A 67 2.27 3.85 -36.36
C ALA A 67 1.18 4.04 -37.44
N SER A 68 -0.11 3.90 -37.07
CA SER A 68 -1.27 3.99 -37.96
C SER A 68 -1.44 2.83 -38.96
N SER A 69 -0.73 1.71 -38.80
CA SER A 69 -1.04 0.49 -39.53
C SER A 69 -2.42 -0.06 -39.12
N LYS A 70 -2.99 -0.93 -39.96
CA LYS A 70 -4.07 -1.80 -39.50
C LYS A 70 -3.59 -2.53 -38.24
N SER A 71 -4.45 -2.61 -37.24
CA SER A 71 -4.14 -3.22 -35.95
C SER A 71 -5.39 -3.83 -35.33
N LEU A 72 -5.17 -4.72 -34.35
CA LEU A 72 -6.21 -5.40 -33.62
C LEU A 72 -5.95 -5.25 -32.12
N ILE A 73 -7.00 -5.01 -31.35
CA ILE A 73 -6.97 -5.09 -29.88
C ILE A 73 -7.97 -6.16 -29.47
N ILE A 74 -7.56 -7.11 -28.64
CA ILE A 74 -8.42 -8.15 -28.06
C ILE A 74 -8.38 -8.01 -26.54
N SER A 75 -9.48 -7.52 -25.95
CA SER A 75 -9.68 -7.39 -24.51
C SER A 75 -10.29 -8.67 -23.94
N LEU A 76 -9.49 -9.41 -23.17
CA LEU A 76 -9.83 -10.71 -22.59
C LEU A 76 -10.39 -10.53 -21.18
N GLY A 77 -11.64 -10.95 -20.97
CA GLY A 77 -12.39 -10.69 -19.75
C GLY A 77 -12.70 -9.20 -19.60
N ALA A 78 -13.23 -8.60 -20.67
CA ALA A 78 -13.42 -7.15 -20.76
C ALA A 78 -14.40 -6.60 -19.72
N GLY A 79 -15.31 -7.43 -19.19
CA GLY A 79 -16.40 -6.98 -18.33
C GLY A 79 -17.11 -5.76 -18.92
N PHE A 80 -17.38 -4.76 -18.09
CA PHE A 80 -17.97 -3.47 -18.49
C PHE A 80 -16.91 -2.39 -18.72
N ASP A 81 -15.71 -2.75 -19.16
CA ASP A 81 -14.70 -1.76 -19.51
C ASP A 81 -15.20 -0.78 -20.58
N SER A 82 -14.87 0.50 -20.42
CA SER A 82 -15.34 1.60 -21.28
C SER A 82 -14.30 2.04 -22.30
N SER A 83 -13.13 1.40 -22.38
CA SER A 83 -11.98 1.92 -23.12
C SER A 83 -12.26 2.10 -24.60
N TYR A 84 -12.89 1.12 -25.27
CA TYR A 84 -13.26 1.25 -26.68
C TYR A 84 -14.12 2.51 -26.91
N PHE A 85 -15.22 2.66 -26.17
CA PHE A 85 -16.15 3.78 -26.31
C PHE A 85 -15.48 5.13 -26.04
N ARG A 86 -14.62 5.18 -25.02
CA ARG A 86 -13.85 6.37 -24.66
C ARG A 86 -12.82 6.74 -25.73
N LEU A 87 -12.07 5.76 -26.24
CA LEU A 87 -11.08 5.98 -27.30
C LEU A 87 -11.76 6.41 -28.61
N LYS A 88 -12.90 5.81 -28.95
CA LYS A 88 -13.69 6.18 -30.12
C LYS A 88 -14.23 7.61 -30.01
N ARG A 89 -14.93 7.94 -28.90
CA ARG A 89 -15.50 9.27 -28.68
C ARG A 89 -14.42 10.36 -28.65
N SER A 90 -13.22 10.05 -28.17
CA SER A 90 -12.08 10.99 -28.13
C SER A 90 -11.24 11.01 -29.40
N ASN A 91 -11.64 10.30 -30.47
CA ASN A 91 -10.88 10.15 -31.72
C ASN A 91 -9.43 9.66 -31.52
N LYS A 92 -9.19 8.90 -30.44
CA LYS A 92 -7.89 8.29 -30.15
C LYS A 92 -7.75 6.89 -30.74
N LEU A 93 -8.86 6.21 -31.05
CA LEU A 93 -8.82 4.92 -31.72
C LEU A 93 -8.44 5.12 -33.20
N PRO A 94 -7.32 4.56 -33.69
CA PRO A 94 -6.93 4.70 -35.10
C PRO A 94 -7.98 4.10 -36.05
N SER A 95 -8.19 4.72 -37.21
CA SER A 95 -9.25 4.32 -38.17
C SER A 95 -9.10 2.91 -38.78
N GLY A 96 -7.91 2.31 -38.65
CA GLY A 96 -7.61 0.93 -39.06
C GLY A 96 -7.52 -0.07 -37.90
N CYS A 97 -7.89 0.34 -36.68
CA CYS A 97 -7.87 -0.52 -35.50
C CYS A 97 -9.24 -1.18 -35.30
N THR A 98 -9.27 -2.51 -35.21
CA THR A 98 -10.45 -3.26 -34.76
C THR A 98 -10.30 -3.58 -33.28
N TYR A 99 -11.36 -3.41 -32.49
CA TYR A 99 -11.36 -3.67 -31.06
C TYR A 99 -12.36 -4.79 -30.72
N ILE A 100 -11.87 -5.91 -30.20
CA ILE A 100 -12.68 -7.07 -29.86
C ILE A 100 -12.70 -7.23 -28.35
N GLU A 101 -13.89 -7.32 -27.77
CA GLU A 101 -14.08 -7.68 -26.37
C GLU A 101 -14.54 -9.12 -26.24
N VAL A 102 -13.95 -9.84 -25.27
CA VAL A 102 -14.30 -11.23 -24.96
C VAL A 102 -14.64 -11.32 -23.48
N ASP A 103 -15.79 -11.89 -23.16
CA ASP A 103 -16.18 -12.25 -21.79
C ASP A 103 -17.28 -13.31 -21.84
N PHE A 104 -17.73 -13.82 -20.70
CA PHE A 104 -18.86 -14.75 -20.65
C PHE A 104 -20.09 -14.19 -21.38
N GLN A 105 -20.83 -15.08 -22.06
CA GLN A 105 -22.03 -14.72 -22.82
C GLN A 105 -23.01 -13.84 -22.02
N GLU A 106 -23.28 -14.20 -20.76
CA GLU A 106 -24.14 -13.44 -19.85
C GLU A 106 -23.65 -12.01 -19.61
N VAL A 107 -22.34 -11.82 -19.48
CA VAL A 107 -21.72 -10.51 -19.24
C VAL A 107 -21.81 -9.66 -20.50
N MET A 108 -21.46 -10.22 -21.67
CA MET A 108 -21.55 -9.50 -22.95
C MET A 108 -22.98 -9.11 -23.30
N LYS A 109 -23.98 -9.98 -23.04
CA LYS A 109 -25.40 -9.65 -23.22
C LYS A 109 -25.83 -8.49 -22.31
N LYS A 110 -25.49 -8.53 -21.02
CA LYS A 110 -25.80 -7.44 -20.08
C LYS A 110 -25.12 -6.13 -20.49
N LYS A 111 -23.90 -6.19 -21.01
CA LYS A 111 -23.19 -5.02 -21.53
C LYS A 111 -23.91 -4.43 -22.73
N LEU A 112 -24.38 -5.26 -23.67
CA LEU A 112 -25.19 -4.83 -24.80
C LEU A 112 -26.51 -4.16 -24.34
N ASP A 113 -27.18 -4.71 -23.32
CA ASP A 113 -28.39 -4.12 -22.73
C ASP A 113 -28.15 -2.74 -22.08
N CYS A 114 -26.93 -2.48 -21.62
CA CYS A 114 -26.51 -1.15 -21.16
C CYS A 114 -26.28 -0.20 -22.34
N ILE A 115 -25.60 -0.67 -23.40
CA ILE A 115 -25.25 0.13 -24.58
C ILE A 115 -26.49 0.48 -25.41
N SER A 116 -27.50 -0.40 -25.47
CA SER A 116 -28.74 -0.19 -26.23
C SER A 116 -29.53 1.05 -25.84
N LYS A 117 -29.19 1.69 -24.71
CA LYS A 117 -29.80 2.90 -24.17
C LYS A 117 -28.98 4.17 -24.47
N THR A 118 -28.03 4.08 -25.39
CA THR A 118 -27.01 5.11 -25.65
C THR A 118 -26.81 5.30 -27.14
N GLU A 119 -26.16 6.39 -27.54
CA GLU A 119 -25.89 6.68 -28.96
C GLU A 119 -24.98 5.66 -29.65
N PHE A 120 -24.21 4.86 -28.89
CA PHE A 120 -23.32 3.85 -29.48
C PHE A 120 -24.06 2.67 -30.11
N MET A 121 -25.34 2.48 -29.77
CA MET A 121 -26.15 1.41 -30.35
C MET A 121 -26.38 1.62 -31.86
N ASP A 122 -26.40 2.86 -32.34
CA ASP A 122 -26.65 3.19 -33.74
C ASP A 122 -25.58 2.61 -34.68
N GLU A 123 -24.39 2.34 -34.16
CA GLU A 123 -23.26 1.77 -34.91
C GLU A 123 -23.11 0.24 -34.71
N LEU A 124 -23.85 -0.35 -33.77
CA LEU A 124 -23.75 -1.76 -33.39
C LEU A 124 -24.92 -2.56 -33.95
N SER A 125 -24.61 -3.70 -34.56
CA SER A 125 -25.62 -4.65 -35.04
C SER A 125 -25.45 -6.00 -34.35
N SER A 126 -26.51 -6.41 -33.63
CA SER A 126 -26.69 -7.78 -33.13
C SER A 126 -27.28 -8.72 -34.19
N GLU A 127 -27.65 -8.18 -35.35
CA GLU A 127 -28.24 -8.91 -36.48
C GLU A 127 -27.31 -8.94 -37.69
N SER A 128 -26.02 -8.64 -37.50
CA SER A 128 -25.04 -8.76 -38.57
C SER A 128 -24.95 -10.21 -39.07
N GLU A 129 -24.54 -10.41 -40.32
CA GLU A 129 -24.39 -11.75 -40.89
C GLU A 129 -23.52 -12.69 -40.01
N PRO A 130 -22.38 -12.23 -39.43
CA PRO A 130 -21.61 -13.04 -38.48
C PRO A 130 -22.39 -13.38 -37.19
N ALA A 131 -23.10 -12.41 -36.60
CA ALA A 131 -23.88 -12.62 -35.37
C ALA A 131 -25.06 -13.59 -35.56
N GLN A 132 -25.70 -13.56 -36.73
CA GLN A 132 -26.75 -14.50 -37.08
C GLN A 132 -26.22 -15.93 -37.28
N LYS A 133 -25.03 -16.07 -37.86
CA LYS A 133 -24.39 -17.38 -38.11
C LYS A 133 -23.80 -17.99 -36.84
N ASN A 134 -23.28 -17.17 -35.94
CA ASN A 134 -22.59 -17.63 -34.75
C ASN A 134 -23.09 -16.90 -33.49
N LYS A 135 -23.86 -17.61 -32.66
CA LYS A 135 -24.46 -17.09 -31.41
C LYS A 135 -23.46 -16.54 -30.37
N TYR A 136 -22.17 -16.88 -30.50
CA TYR A 136 -21.12 -16.38 -29.62
C TYR A 136 -20.66 -14.98 -30.01
N ILE A 137 -20.96 -14.52 -31.24
CA ILE A 137 -20.79 -13.14 -31.68
C ILE A 137 -22.04 -12.36 -31.25
N VAL A 138 -21.92 -11.55 -30.21
CA VAL A 138 -23.05 -10.88 -29.55
C VAL A 138 -23.48 -9.62 -30.31
N ALA A 139 -22.51 -8.83 -30.76
CA ALA A 139 -22.73 -7.63 -31.55
C ALA A 139 -21.45 -7.25 -32.32
N THR A 140 -21.62 -6.59 -33.46
CA THR A 140 -20.50 -6.10 -34.28
C THR A 140 -20.78 -4.69 -34.82
N SER A 141 -19.73 -3.89 -34.98
CA SER A 141 -19.69 -2.68 -35.80
C SER A 141 -18.57 -2.82 -36.84
N LYS A 142 -18.27 -1.72 -37.55
CA LYS A 142 -17.12 -1.65 -38.48
C LYS A 142 -15.76 -1.88 -37.80
N ASP A 143 -15.61 -1.40 -36.57
CA ASP A 143 -14.35 -1.30 -35.83
C ASP A 143 -14.41 -2.00 -34.46
N TYR A 144 -15.50 -2.70 -34.16
CA TYR A 144 -15.71 -3.34 -32.86
C TYR A 144 -16.50 -4.65 -32.93
N ALA A 145 -16.20 -5.58 -32.03
CA ALA A 145 -16.99 -6.80 -31.86
C ALA A 145 -17.04 -7.24 -30.39
N MET A 146 -18.15 -7.87 -30.01
CA MET A 146 -18.37 -8.46 -28.68
C MET A 146 -18.53 -9.97 -28.80
N LEU A 147 -17.70 -10.72 -28.08
CA LEU A 147 -17.68 -12.18 -28.10
C LEU A 147 -18.05 -12.75 -26.72
N GLY A 148 -19.15 -13.50 -26.66
CA GLY A 148 -19.68 -14.16 -25.47
C GLY A 148 -19.05 -15.52 -25.18
N ILE A 149 -17.75 -15.57 -24.92
CA ILE A 149 -16.97 -16.81 -24.88
C ILE A 149 -16.30 -17.00 -23.51
N ASP A 150 -16.42 -18.22 -22.95
CA ASP A 150 -15.57 -18.65 -21.84
C ASP A 150 -14.14 -18.84 -22.37
N LEU A 151 -13.17 -18.09 -21.81
CA LEU A 151 -11.78 -18.11 -22.24
C LEU A 151 -11.12 -19.50 -22.12
N GLN A 152 -11.71 -20.43 -21.38
CA GLN A 152 -11.28 -21.84 -21.35
C GLN A 152 -11.53 -22.56 -22.70
N HIS A 153 -12.38 -22.02 -23.57
CA HIS A 153 -12.73 -22.59 -24.87
C HIS A 153 -12.04 -21.84 -26.02
N ILE A 154 -10.71 -21.86 -26.02
CA ILE A 154 -9.84 -21.14 -26.97
C ILE A 154 -10.17 -21.45 -28.45
N ILE A 155 -10.52 -22.71 -28.75
CA ILE A 155 -10.90 -23.10 -30.12
C ILE A 155 -12.17 -22.36 -30.58
N LEU A 156 -13.14 -22.16 -29.68
CA LEU A 156 -14.35 -21.38 -29.99
C LEU A 156 -14.01 -19.91 -30.23
N LEU A 157 -13.10 -19.33 -29.42
CA LEU A 157 -12.60 -17.97 -29.64
C LEU A 157 -11.96 -17.84 -31.02
N GLN A 158 -11.05 -18.76 -31.37
CA GLN A 158 -10.40 -18.75 -32.68
C GLN A 158 -11.40 -18.85 -33.83
N ASN A 159 -12.40 -19.73 -33.73
CA ASN A 159 -13.43 -19.88 -34.76
C ASN A 159 -14.25 -18.59 -34.93
N CYS A 160 -14.61 -17.91 -33.83
CA CYS A 160 -15.31 -16.63 -33.90
C CYS A 160 -14.45 -15.54 -34.57
N LEU A 161 -13.13 -15.52 -34.33
CA LEU A 161 -12.23 -14.60 -35.01
C LEU A 161 -12.16 -14.89 -36.52
N VAL A 162 -12.20 -16.16 -36.93
CA VAL A 162 -12.29 -16.55 -38.35
C VAL A 162 -13.62 -16.10 -38.95
N ASP A 163 -14.75 -16.29 -38.26
CA ASP A 163 -16.08 -15.85 -38.71
C ASP A 163 -16.17 -14.33 -38.86
N LEU A 164 -15.40 -13.58 -38.07
CA LEU A 164 -15.23 -12.12 -38.18
C LEU A 164 -14.24 -11.69 -39.28
N ASN A 165 -13.67 -12.64 -40.04
CA ASN A 165 -12.66 -12.40 -41.07
C ASN A 165 -11.41 -11.68 -40.54
N ILE A 166 -10.99 -11.99 -39.31
CA ILE A 166 -9.79 -11.40 -38.71
C ILE A 166 -8.53 -12.00 -39.35
N ASP A 167 -7.64 -11.11 -39.83
CA ASP A 167 -6.30 -11.49 -40.29
C ASP A 167 -5.34 -11.58 -39.09
N PHE A 168 -4.91 -12.80 -38.79
CA PHE A 168 -4.02 -13.11 -37.67
C PHE A 168 -2.60 -12.54 -37.84
N ASN A 169 -2.21 -12.08 -39.04
CA ASN A 169 -0.91 -11.46 -39.30
C ASN A 169 -0.86 -9.98 -38.94
N VAL A 170 -2.02 -9.35 -38.75
CA VAL A 170 -2.11 -7.94 -38.35
C VAL A 170 -1.57 -7.77 -36.93
N PRO A 171 -0.79 -6.71 -36.65
CA PRO A 171 -0.34 -6.39 -35.30
C PRO A 171 -1.49 -6.46 -34.29
N THR A 172 -1.36 -7.32 -33.29
CA THR A 172 -2.43 -7.58 -32.31
C THR A 172 -1.98 -7.33 -30.87
N LEU A 173 -2.75 -6.54 -30.13
CA LEU A 173 -2.59 -6.35 -28.69
C LEU A 173 -3.63 -7.17 -27.93
N PHE A 174 -3.17 -8.05 -27.05
CA PHE A 174 -4.00 -8.72 -26.06
C PHE A 174 -3.96 -7.96 -24.74
N LEU A 175 -5.13 -7.75 -24.14
CA LEU A 175 -5.29 -7.08 -22.86
C LEU A 175 -5.97 -8.02 -21.86
N SER A 176 -5.36 -8.23 -20.71
CA SER A 176 -5.98 -8.92 -19.57
C SER A 176 -5.87 -8.04 -18.33
N GLU A 177 -6.95 -7.33 -17.99
CA GLU A 177 -7.01 -6.41 -16.86
C GLU A 177 -7.77 -7.03 -15.67
N CYS A 178 -7.05 -7.74 -14.78
CA CYS A 178 -7.60 -8.53 -13.67
C CYS A 178 -8.61 -9.58 -14.13
N SER A 179 -8.35 -10.30 -15.23
CA SER A 179 -9.24 -11.36 -15.73
C SER A 179 -8.61 -12.75 -15.64
N LEU A 180 -7.44 -12.96 -16.26
CA LEU A 180 -6.75 -14.26 -16.26
C LEU A 180 -6.41 -14.76 -14.84
N THR A 181 -6.17 -13.84 -13.90
CA THR A 181 -5.93 -14.15 -12.47
C THR A 181 -6.97 -15.10 -11.84
N TYR A 182 -8.22 -15.10 -12.31
CA TYR A 182 -9.28 -15.97 -11.78
C TYR A 182 -9.30 -17.38 -12.40
N MET A 183 -8.60 -17.59 -13.51
CA MET A 183 -8.48 -18.90 -14.18
C MET A 183 -7.40 -19.74 -13.51
N LYS A 184 -7.50 -21.07 -13.60
CA LYS A 184 -6.39 -21.92 -13.14
C LYS A 184 -5.14 -21.64 -13.99
N PRO A 185 -3.93 -21.84 -13.44
CA PRO A 185 -2.69 -21.53 -14.16
C PRO A 185 -2.61 -22.18 -15.53
N ASN A 186 -2.93 -23.47 -15.66
CA ASN A 186 -2.92 -24.18 -16.94
C ASN A 186 -3.94 -23.62 -17.95
N GLU A 187 -5.08 -23.12 -17.47
CA GLU A 187 -6.13 -22.54 -18.31
C GLU A 187 -5.71 -21.13 -18.80
N SER A 188 -5.14 -20.29 -17.94
CA SER A 188 -4.63 -18.96 -18.34
C SER A 188 -3.36 -19.04 -19.19
N ASP A 189 -2.45 -19.97 -18.88
CA ASP A 189 -1.24 -20.24 -19.65
C ASP A 189 -1.58 -20.73 -21.06
N ALA A 190 -2.67 -21.48 -21.23
CA ALA A 190 -3.17 -21.89 -22.55
C ALA A 190 -3.63 -20.70 -23.39
N VAL A 191 -4.29 -19.69 -22.80
CA VAL A 191 -4.69 -18.46 -23.51
C VAL A 191 -3.46 -17.67 -23.96
N ILE A 192 -2.46 -17.53 -23.08
CA ILE A 192 -1.20 -16.84 -23.38
C ILE A 192 -0.43 -17.55 -24.49
N SER A 193 -0.33 -18.88 -24.43
CA SER A 193 0.34 -19.71 -25.45
C SER A 193 -0.36 -19.65 -26.80
N TRP A 194 -1.71 -19.66 -26.79
CA TRP A 194 -2.49 -19.55 -28.02
C TRP A 194 -2.25 -18.21 -28.72
N ALA A 195 -2.27 -17.10 -27.97
CA ALA A 195 -1.99 -15.78 -28.51
C ALA A 195 -0.58 -15.73 -29.15
N GLN A 196 0.42 -16.29 -28.45
CA GLN A 196 1.80 -16.41 -28.94
C GLN A 196 1.87 -17.22 -30.25
N THR A 197 1.23 -18.38 -30.30
CA THR A 197 1.34 -19.28 -31.45
C THR A 197 0.57 -18.78 -32.67
N LYS A 198 -0.55 -18.08 -32.47
CA LYS A 198 -1.45 -17.70 -33.58
C LYS A 198 -1.18 -16.32 -34.17
N PHE A 199 -0.58 -15.40 -33.42
CA PHE A 199 -0.44 -14.00 -33.84
C PHE A 199 1.04 -13.59 -33.90
N PRO A 200 1.73 -13.77 -35.05
CA PRO A 200 3.19 -13.63 -35.16
C PRO A 200 3.72 -12.22 -34.85
N ASN A 201 2.89 -11.18 -34.99
CA ASN A 201 3.20 -9.80 -34.60
C ASN A 201 2.23 -9.38 -33.51
N SER A 202 2.61 -9.54 -32.25
CA SER A 202 1.69 -9.26 -31.15
C SER A 202 2.37 -8.78 -29.89
N ALA A 203 1.58 -8.13 -29.05
CA ALA A 203 1.89 -7.85 -27.66
C ALA A 203 0.81 -8.44 -26.75
N PHE A 204 1.20 -8.89 -25.56
CA PHE A 204 0.30 -9.36 -24.52
C PHE A 204 0.54 -8.53 -23.26
N THR A 205 -0.50 -7.85 -22.81
CA THR A 205 -0.46 -7.07 -21.57
C THR A 205 -1.31 -7.72 -20.50
N VAL A 206 -0.76 -7.83 -19.30
CA VAL A 206 -1.48 -8.26 -18.10
C VAL A 206 -1.34 -7.20 -17.02
N TYR A 207 -2.47 -6.78 -16.45
CA TYR A 207 -2.54 -6.09 -15.16
C TYR A 207 -3.18 -7.05 -14.16
N GLU A 208 -2.42 -7.60 -13.21
CA GLU A 208 -2.93 -8.54 -12.21
C GLU A 208 -2.14 -8.51 -10.91
N GLN A 209 -2.50 -9.36 -9.95
CA GLN A 209 -1.88 -9.41 -8.63
C GLN A 209 -0.56 -10.18 -8.63
N ILE A 210 0.35 -9.78 -7.72
CA ILE A 210 1.59 -10.49 -7.35
C ILE A 210 1.77 -10.44 -5.81
N HIS A 211 2.84 -11.06 -5.30
CA HIS A 211 3.25 -11.07 -3.89
C HIS A 211 2.18 -11.60 -2.94
N GLY A 212 1.66 -12.81 -3.22
CA GLY A 212 0.51 -13.37 -2.49
C GLY A 212 0.77 -13.85 -1.05
N GLU A 213 1.97 -13.69 -0.49
CA GLU A 213 2.42 -14.47 0.66
C GLU A 213 2.90 -13.64 1.85
N ASP A 214 3.08 -12.34 1.66
CA ASP A 214 3.29 -11.43 2.79
C ASP A 214 1.95 -11.13 3.50
N GLY A 215 2.01 -10.26 4.51
CA GLY A 215 0.84 -9.87 5.30
C GLY A 215 -0.29 -9.28 4.46
N PHE A 216 0.00 -8.38 3.51
CA PHE A 216 -1.02 -7.75 2.67
C PHE A 216 -1.54 -8.73 1.60
N GLY A 217 -0.63 -9.46 0.93
CA GLY A 217 -0.98 -10.46 -0.07
C GLY A 217 -1.88 -11.57 0.48
N THR A 218 -1.64 -12.00 1.71
CA THR A 218 -2.45 -12.99 2.40
C THR A 218 -3.87 -12.45 2.71
N VAL A 219 -3.98 -11.20 3.16
CA VAL A 219 -5.28 -10.55 3.38
C VAL A 219 -6.06 -10.43 2.06
N MET A 220 -5.38 -10.02 0.99
CA MET A 220 -5.94 -9.94 -0.36
C MET A 220 -6.47 -11.31 -0.82
N LYS A 221 -5.66 -12.37 -0.76
CA LYS A 221 -6.10 -13.73 -1.15
C LYS A 221 -7.29 -14.20 -0.31
N THR A 222 -7.26 -13.95 1.00
CA THR A 222 -8.34 -14.33 1.92
C THR A 222 -9.66 -13.62 1.58
N HIS A 223 -9.61 -12.35 1.21
CA HIS A 223 -10.78 -11.62 0.74
C HIS A 223 -11.42 -12.27 -0.50
N PHE A 224 -10.61 -12.55 -1.53
CA PHE A 224 -11.08 -13.19 -2.76
C PHE A 224 -11.59 -14.61 -2.53
N MET A 225 -10.98 -15.38 -1.62
CA MET A 225 -11.50 -16.68 -1.18
C MET A 225 -12.88 -16.53 -0.51
N THR A 226 -13.05 -15.55 0.39
CA THR A 226 -14.31 -15.29 1.10
C THR A 226 -15.44 -14.89 0.13
N LEU A 227 -15.11 -14.19 -0.94
CA LEU A 227 -16.06 -13.84 -1.99
C LEU A 227 -16.41 -14.99 -2.95
N ASN A 228 -15.75 -16.15 -2.81
CA ASN A 228 -15.82 -17.29 -3.72
C ASN A 228 -15.30 -16.98 -5.14
N CYS A 229 -14.30 -16.10 -5.24
CA CYS A 229 -13.60 -15.75 -6.48
C CYS A 229 -12.08 -15.77 -6.26
N PRO A 230 -11.49 -16.93 -5.90
CA PRO A 230 -10.06 -17.02 -5.59
C PRO A 230 -9.18 -16.57 -6.76
N LEU A 231 -8.05 -15.94 -6.44
CA LEU A 231 -6.99 -15.58 -7.39
C LEU A 231 -6.19 -16.85 -7.71
N ARG A 232 -6.61 -17.59 -8.74
CA ARG A 232 -6.12 -18.93 -9.05
C ARG A 232 -4.79 -18.94 -9.80
N SER A 233 -4.50 -17.92 -10.62
CA SER A 233 -3.21 -17.83 -11.32
C SER A 233 -2.11 -17.19 -10.48
N LEU A 234 -2.45 -16.62 -9.31
CA LEU A 234 -1.47 -16.11 -8.35
C LEU A 234 -0.76 -17.27 -7.63
N LYS A 235 0.36 -17.72 -8.23
CA LYS A 235 1.23 -18.78 -7.69
C LYS A 235 1.97 -18.32 -6.43
N GLU A 236 2.44 -19.29 -5.65
CA GLU A 236 3.43 -19.09 -4.58
C GLU A 236 4.72 -18.49 -5.15
N GLY A 237 5.35 -17.57 -4.42
CA GLY A 237 6.51 -16.82 -4.90
C GLY A 237 6.28 -15.88 -6.09
N ALA A 238 5.03 -15.60 -6.48
CA ALA A 238 4.76 -14.73 -7.63
C ALA A 238 5.25 -13.29 -7.38
N ASP A 239 6.11 -12.81 -8.27
CA ASP A 239 6.67 -11.47 -8.37
C ASP A 239 6.80 -11.04 -9.85
N GLU A 240 7.41 -9.90 -10.12
CA GLU A 240 7.63 -9.40 -11.48
C GLU A 240 8.53 -10.33 -12.30
N ASP A 241 9.57 -10.91 -11.70
CA ASP A 241 10.53 -11.76 -12.42
C ASP A 241 9.93 -13.12 -12.77
N SER A 242 9.12 -13.70 -11.89
CA SER A 242 8.35 -14.90 -12.16
C SER A 242 7.29 -14.69 -13.25
N GLN A 243 6.72 -13.49 -13.36
CA GLN A 243 5.81 -13.13 -14.48
C GLN A 243 6.58 -13.04 -15.79
N ASN A 244 7.78 -12.45 -15.80
CA ASN A 244 8.66 -12.47 -16.97
C ASN A 244 9.01 -13.91 -17.38
N ALA A 245 9.41 -14.75 -16.41
CA ALA A 245 9.73 -16.15 -16.63
C ALA A 245 8.53 -16.91 -17.22
N ARG A 246 7.32 -16.70 -16.67
CA ARG A 246 6.07 -17.30 -17.18
C ARG A 246 5.86 -16.98 -18.67
N PHE A 247 5.98 -15.72 -19.08
CA PHE A 247 5.79 -15.37 -20.50
C PHE A 247 6.90 -15.95 -21.39
N ASN A 248 8.14 -15.94 -20.93
CA ASN A 248 9.27 -16.53 -21.65
C ASN A 248 9.08 -18.05 -21.85
N ASP A 249 8.67 -18.78 -20.80
CA ASP A 249 8.40 -20.21 -20.84
C ASP A 249 7.24 -20.57 -21.79
N LEU A 250 6.28 -19.64 -21.97
CA LEU A 250 5.16 -19.77 -22.91
C LEU A 250 5.50 -19.27 -24.32
N GLY A 251 6.78 -19.04 -24.62
CA GLY A 251 7.29 -18.78 -25.97
C GLY A 251 7.34 -17.30 -26.36
N TRP A 252 7.08 -16.37 -25.45
CA TRP A 252 7.23 -14.93 -25.74
C TRP A 252 8.71 -14.54 -25.66
N PRO A 253 9.35 -14.08 -26.75
CA PRO A 253 10.80 -13.86 -26.80
C PRO A 253 11.25 -12.60 -26.05
N LYS A 254 10.33 -11.67 -25.76
CA LYS A 254 10.60 -10.41 -25.05
C LYS A 254 9.48 -10.21 -24.05
N CYS A 255 9.83 -10.00 -22.79
CA CYS A 255 8.89 -9.68 -21.72
C CYS A 255 9.52 -8.69 -20.73
N SER A 256 8.71 -7.76 -20.23
CA SER A 256 9.06 -6.97 -19.06
C SER A 256 7.82 -6.70 -18.20
N SER A 257 8.01 -6.83 -16.89
CA SER A 257 7.00 -6.66 -15.85
C SER A 257 7.49 -5.62 -14.84
N ILE A 258 6.63 -4.68 -14.48
CA ILE A 258 6.90 -3.66 -13.46
C ILE A 258 5.79 -3.67 -12.40
N SER A 259 6.14 -3.41 -11.15
CA SER A 259 5.15 -3.16 -10.11
C SER A 259 4.37 -1.88 -10.41
N MET A 260 3.16 -1.78 -9.88
CA MET A 260 2.43 -0.51 -9.90
C MET A 260 3.08 0.56 -9.03
N LEU A 261 3.99 0.20 -8.11
CA LEU A 261 4.77 1.17 -7.35
C LEU A 261 5.86 1.81 -8.21
N GLU A 262 6.65 1.03 -8.95
CA GLU A 262 7.62 1.54 -9.91
C GLU A 262 6.93 2.42 -10.96
N PHE A 263 5.79 1.95 -11.49
CA PHE A 263 4.98 2.74 -12.42
C PHE A 263 4.55 4.09 -11.84
N TYR A 264 4.14 4.13 -10.56
CA TYR A 264 3.79 5.38 -9.88
C TYR A 264 4.98 6.31 -9.67
N MET A 265 6.17 5.75 -9.38
CA MET A 265 7.37 6.54 -9.11
C MET A 265 7.78 7.38 -10.32
N GLU A 266 7.57 6.87 -11.54
CA GLU A 266 7.82 7.55 -12.81
C GLU A 266 6.81 8.67 -13.14
N PHE A 267 5.78 8.89 -12.32
CA PHE A 267 4.80 9.94 -12.60
C PHE A 267 5.45 11.33 -12.53
N PRO A 268 5.15 12.24 -13.48
CA PRO A 268 5.60 13.63 -13.39
C PRO A 268 5.15 14.27 -12.07
N LYS A 269 6.02 15.09 -11.47
CA LYS A 269 5.73 15.80 -10.20
C LYS A 269 4.38 16.51 -10.20
N LYS A 270 4.07 17.22 -11.30
CA LYS A 270 2.79 17.92 -11.51
C LYS A 270 1.57 16.99 -11.40
N GLU A 271 1.69 15.75 -11.86
CA GLU A 271 0.60 14.78 -11.78
C GLU A 271 0.45 14.23 -10.36
N LYS A 272 1.56 13.95 -9.66
CA LYS A 272 1.54 13.59 -8.22
C LYS A 272 0.89 14.70 -7.39
N GLU A 273 1.24 15.96 -7.64
CA GLU A 273 0.62 17.14 -7.00
C GLU A 273 -0.87 17.26 -7.31
N ARG A 274 -1.28 17.04 -8.57
CA ARG A 274 -2.70 17.08 -8.94
C ARG A 274 -3.51 16.07 -8.15
N ILE A 275 -3.05 14.82 -8.10
CA ILE A 275 -3.72 13.72 -7.36
C ILE A 275 -3.78 14.03 -5.87
N LYS A 276 -2.69 14.53 -5.29
CA LYS A 276 -2.60 14.94 -3.89
C LYS A 276 -3.67 15.98 -3.52
N ASN A 277 -3.99 16.88 -4.45
CA ASN A 277 -4.95 17.95 -4.23
C ASN A 277 -6.42 17.58 -4.49
N LEU A 278 -6.73 16.37 -4.97
CA LEU A 278 -8.12 15.95 -5.23
C LEU A 278 -8.88 15.59 -3.95
N GLU A 279 -8.22 14.87 -3.04
CA GLU A 279 -8.81 14.37 -1.79
C GLU A 279 -7.76 14.35 -0.68
N MET A 280 -8.17 14.66 0.55
CA MET A 280 -7.34 14.43 1.72
C MET A 280 -7.00 12.94 1.84
N PHE A 281 -5.72 12.63 2.06
CA PHE A 281 -5.21 11.27 2.03
C PHE A 281 -4.14 11.07 3.09
N ASP A 282 -4.23 9.97 3.82
CA ASP A 282 -3.26 9.63 4.86
C ASP A 282 -3.06 8.13 5.11
N GLU A 283 -3.50 7.29 4.18
CA GLU A 283 -3.36 5.83 4.18
C GLU A 283 -2.14 5.39 3.34
N PHE A 284 -1.02 6.11 3.47
CA PHE A 284 0.16 5.96 2.60
C PHE A 284 0.74 4.55 2.58
N GLU A 285 0.82 3.90 3.75
CA GLU A 285 1.30 2.52 3.87
C GLU A 285 0.49 1.58 2.99
N MET A 286 -0.84 1.62 3.12
CA MET A 286 -1.75 0.76 2.36
C MET A 286 -1.80 1.10 0.88
N TRP A 287 -1.53 2.36 0.52
CA TRP A 287 -1.38 2.78 -0.88
C TRP A 287 -0.17 2.13 -1.55
N HIS A 288 1.01 2.21 -0.91
CA HIS A 288 2.20 1.58 -1.44
C HIS A 288 2.13 0.06 -1.41
N GLU A 289 1.56 -0.54 -0.36
CA GLU A 289 1.28 -1.98 -0.34
C GLU A 289 0.37 -2.39 -1.50
N LYS A 290 -0.74 -1.67 -1.74
CA LYS A 290 -1.58 -1.92 -2.92
C LYS A 290 -0.78 -1.82 -4.23
N CYS A 291 0.15 -0.89 -4.36
CA CYS A 291 0.92 -0.71 -5.58
C CYS A 291 1.97 -1.81 -5.79
N ARG A 292 2.52 -2.38 -4.72
CA ARG A 292 3.45 -3.52 -4.79
C ARG A 292 2.75 -4.82 -5.20
N HIS A 293 1.50 -4.99 -4.77
CA HIS A 293 0.76 -6.23 -4.99
C HIS A 293 0.07 -6.32 -6.35
N TYR A 294 0.38 -5.42 -7.28
CA TYR A 294 -0.11 -5.43 -8.65
C TYR A 294 1.04 -5.20 -9.61
N VAL A 295 1.02 -5.95 -10.71
CA VAL A 295 2.02 -5.90 -11.78
C VAL A 295 1.38 -5.42 -13.08
N LEU A 296 2.14 -4.71 -13.89
CA LEU A 296 1.84 -4.46 -15.30
C LEU A 296 2.93 -5.14 -16.14
N THR A 297 2.53 -6.09 -16.97
CA THR A 297 3.42 -6.89 -17.83
C THR A 297 3.20 -6.54 -19.29
N TRP A 298 4.28 -6.43 -20.07
CA TRP A 298 4.27 -6.33 -21.52
C TRP A 298 5.18 -7.41 -22.11
N ALA A 299 4.58 -8.43 -22.72
CA ALA A 299 5.26 -9.41 -23.53
C ALA A 299 5.04 -9.12 -25.01
N CYS A 300 6.02 -9.34 -25.89
CA CYS A 300 5.86 -9.08 -27.31
C CYS A 300 6.72 -9.97 -28.21
N GLN A 301 6.31 -10.07 -29.48
CA GLN A 301 7.01 -10.81 -30.52
C GLN A 301 6.88 -10.13 -31.90
N GLY A 302 7.64 -10.65 -32.86
CA GLY A 302 7.68 -10.10 -34.22
C GLY A 302 8.30 -8.70 -34.25
N SER A 303 7.64 -7.77 -34.95
CA SER A 303 8.09 -6.37 -35.07
C SER A 303 7.82 -5.51 -33.83
N ILE A 304 7.05 -6.00 -32.85
CA ILE A 304 6.69 -5.23 -31.66
C ILE A 304 7.86 -5.21 -30.65
N SER A 305 8.06 -4.06 -30.01
CA SER A 305 9.11 -3.85 -29.00
C SER A 305 8.52 -3.52 -27.64
N ILE A 306 9.34 -3.69 -26.59
CA ILE A 306 8.98 -3.32 -25.22
C ILE A 306 8.99 -1.79 -25.11
N PRO A 307 7.88 -1.14 -24.73
CA PRO A 307 7.83 0.31 -24.58
C PRO A 307 8.75 0.79 -23.46
N LYS A 308 9.25 2.04 -23.58
CA LYS A 308 10.21 2.61 -22.62
C LYS A 308 9.74 2.57 -21.17
N VAL A 309 8.44 2.76 -20.92
CA VAL A 309 7.86 2.73 -19.57
C VAL A 309 8.01 1.37 -18.87
N PHE A 310 8.22 0.29 -19.62
CA PHE A 310 8.43 -1.06 -19.10
C PHE A 310 9.92 -1.39 -18.94
N GLN A 311 10.85 -0.49 -19.27
CA GLN A 311 12.27 -0.74 -19.07
C GLN A 311 12.59 -0.54 -17.58
N LYS A 312 12.89 -1.64 -16.88
CA LYS A 312 13.27 -1.60 -15.47
C LYS A 312 14.51 -0.72 -15.28
N MET A 313 14.52 0.11 -14.24
CA MET A 313 15.77 0.58 -13.68
C MET A 313 16.40 -0.58 -12.91
N ASP A 314 17.66 -0.89 -13.18
CA ASP A 314 18.37 -1.96 -12.50
C ASP A 314 18.59 -1.55 -11.04
N MET A 315 17.72 -2.01 -10.15
CA MET A 315 17.75 -1.70 -8.72
C MET A 315 17.70 -3.00 -7.92
N SER A 316 18.73 -3.84 -8.06
CA SER A 316 18.83 -5.06 -7.28
C SER A 316 19.22 -4.72 -5.83
N TYR A 317 18.25 -4.81 -4.92
CA TYR A 317 18.49 -4.83 -3.48
C TYR A 317 18.29 -6.25 -2.95
N LYS A 318 19.33 -6.85 -2.36
CA LYS A 318 19.24 -8.19 -1.76
C LYS A 318 19.40 -8.10 -0.25
N ALA A 319 18.32 -8.37 0.47
CA ALA A 319 18.36 -8.58 1.92
C ALA A 319 19.01 -9.94 2.24
N SER A 320 19.61 -10.05 3.43
CA SER A 320 20.05 -11.33 3.95
C SER A 320 18.90 -12.03 4.69
N TYR A 321 18.74 -13.34 4.50
CA TYR A 321 17.64 -14.11 5.11
C TYR A 321 18.03 -14.72 6.45
N LEU A 322 17.21 -14.53 7.49
CA LEU A 322 17.40 -15.14 8.81
C LEU A 322 16.05 -15.57 9.41
N GLU A 323 15.82 -16.89 9.50
CA GLU A 323 14.59 -17.44 10.12
C GLU A 323 14.72 -17.67 11.63
N SER A 324 15.92 -17.91 12.16
CA SER A 324 16.10 -18.39 13.54
C SER A 324 16.07 -17.29 14.62
N ILE A 325 15.96 -16.03 14.23
CA ILE A 325 16.08 -14.88 15.15
C ILE A 325 14.73 -14.35 15.63
N CYS A 326 13.62 -14.79 15.04
CA CYS A 326 12.29 -14.36 15.44
C CYS A 326 11.29 -15.50 15.59
N TYR A 327 10.25 -15.27 16.39
CA TYR A 327 9.13 -16.20 16.57
C TYR A 327 7.85 -15.46 16.97
N ARG A 328 6.69 -16.07 16.73
CA ARG A 328 5.39 -15.56 17.23
C ARG A 328 5.23 -15.92 18.71
N THR A 329 4.70 -14.99 19.50
CA THR A 329 4.39 -15.24 20.91
C THR A 329 2.88 -15.36 21.13
N GLU A 330 2.50 -16.12 22.17
CA GLU A 330 1.12 -16.25 22.65
C GLU A 330 0.63 -15.01 23.43
N MET A 331 1.52 -14.04 23.66
CA MET A 331 1.15 -12.76 24.27
C MET A 331 0.01 -12.09 23.50
N PRO A 332 -1.03 -11.59 24.18
CA PRO A 332 -2.07 -10.81 23.53
C PRO A 332 -1.48 -9.64 22.73
N SER A 333 -1.91 -9.48 21.48
CA SER A 333 -1.54 -8.34 20.64
C SER A 333 -2.48 -7.17 20.87
N PHE A 334 -1.96 -5.95 20.72
CA PHE A 334 -2.80 -4.77 20.55
C PHE A 334 -3.51 -4.87 19.19
N LEU A 335 -4.80 -5.28 19.18
CA LEU A 335 -5.64 -5.40 17.97
C LEU A 335 -6.07 -4.02 17.40
N ARG A 336 -5.08 -3.19 17.09
CA ARG A 336 -5.21 -1.81 16.62
C ARG A 336 -3.95 -1.39 15.86
N PHE A 337 -4.06 -0.35 15.04
CA PHE A 337 -2.92 0.26 14.34
C PHE A 337 -2.91 1.79 14.50
N GLY A 338 -1.75 2.40 14.30
CA GLY A 338 -1.56 3.84 14.52
C GLY A 338 -1.69 4.26 15.99
N HIS A 339 -1.55 3.31 16.90
CA HIS A 339 -1.45 3.52 18.35
C HIS A 339 0.02 3.76 18.75
N LYS A 340 0.26 3.97 20.03
CA LYS A 340 1.61 3.92 20.62
C LYS A 340 1.62 2.99 21.81
N VAL A 341 2.76 2.33 22.05
CA VAL A 341 3.00 1.49 23.22
C VAL A 341 4.29 1.88 23.92
N GLU A 342 4.35 1.71 25.23
CA GLU A 342 5.55 1.86 26.05
C GLU A 342 5.57 0.79 27.14
N LEU A 343 6.75 0.26 27.45
CA LEU A 343 6.96 -0.58 28.63
C LEU A 343 7.02 0.33 29.86
N VAL A 344 6.19 0.06 30.85
CA VAL A 344 6.08 0.81 32.10
C VAL A 344 6.23 -0.19 33.25
N SER A 345 6.94 0.19 34.31
CA SER A 345 7.41 -0.78 35.31
C SER A 345 8.24 -1.92 34.66
N SER A 346 8.50 -2.99 35.40
CA SER A 346 9.28 -4.14 34.91
C SER A 346 8.50 -5.08 34.01
N CYS A 347 7.16 -5.07 34.02
CA CYS A 347 6.33 -6.09 33.36
C CYS A 347 5.04 -5.59 32.70
N PHE A 348 4.71 -4.29 32.76
CA PHE A 348 3.48 -3.78 32.16
C PHE A 348 3.75 -3.07 30.83
N VAL A 349 3.04 -3.43 29.77
CA VAL A 349 3.06 -2.67 28.52
C VAL A 349 1.76 -1.89 28.37
N MET A 350 1.87 -0.58 28.23
CA MET A 350 0.72 0.29 28.02
C MET A 350 0.61 0.70 26.57
N GLY A 351 -0.61 0.86 26.08
CA GLY A 351 -0.91 1.40 24.77
C GLY A 351 -2.02 2.44 24.79
N THR A 352 -1.87 3.47 23.96
CA THR A 352 -2.81 4.60 23.87
C THR A 352 -3.31 4.80 22.44
N GLY A 353 -4.58 5.17 22.32
CA GLY A 353 -5.21 5.55 21.06
C GLY A 353 -5.16 4.48 19.96
N GLY A 354 -5.09 4.92 18.71
CA GLY A 354 -5.08 4.09 17.50
C GLY A 354 -6.46 3.86 16.89
N PHE A 355 -6.49 3.05 15.83
CA PHE A 355 -7.72 2.56 15.20
C PHE A 355 -7.85 1.06 15.47
N GLY A 356 -8.97 0.65 16.05
CA GLY A 356 -9.21 -0.74 16.43
C GLY A 356 -10.70 -1.04 16.54
N ARG A 357 -11.09 -1.93 17.46
CA ARG A 357 -12.47 -2.43 17.58
C ARG A 357 -13.09 -2.11 18.94
N ILE A 358 -14.31 -1.57 18.93
CA ILE A 358 -15.19 -1.46 20.11
C ILE A 358 -16.55 -2.05 19.73
N GLN A 359 -17.09 -2.98 20.54
CA GLN A 359 -18.41 -3.59 20.32
C GLN A 359 -18.66 -4.04 18.85
N ASN A 360 -17.67 -4.71 18.25
CA ASN A 360 -17.64 -5.16 16.85
C ASN A 360 -17.62 -4.09 15.76
N ARG A 361 -17.49 -2.80 16.10
CA ARG A 361 -17.31 -1.71 15.13
C ARG A 361 -15.86 -1.24 15.09
N HIS A 362 -15.39 -0.89 13.90
CA HIS A 362 -14.07 -0.33 13.71
C HIS A 362 -14.12 1.17 13.95
N GLU A 363 -13.31 1.68 14.88
CA GLU A 363 -13.28 3.09 15.20
C GLU A 363 -11.93 3.53 15.77
N ARG A 364 -11.72 4.86 15.83
CA ARG A 364 -10.60 5.43 16.59
C ARG A 364 -10.87 5.28 18.07
N LEU A 365 -9.81 4.93 18.78
CA LEU A 365 -9.82 4.62 20.18
C LEU A 365 -9.25 5.81 20.95
N GLY A 366 -9.83 6.10 22.11
CA GLY A 366 -9.29 7.07 23.07
C GLY A 366 -8.93 6.43 24.41
N ASN A 367 -8.96 5.10 24.47
CA ASN A 367 -8.70 4.38 25.71
C ASN A 367 -7.20 4.11 25.89
N VAL A 368 -6.81 4.01 27.16
CA VAL A 368 -5.54 3.39 27.57
C VAL A 368 -5.79 1.88 27.73
N SER A 369 -4.84 1.06 27.31
CA SER A 369 -4.85 -0.39 27.48
C SER A 369 -3.54 -0.82 28.12
N CYS A 370 -3.58 -1.82 28.99
CA CYS A 370 -2.39 -2.37 29.63
C CYS A 370 -2.41 -3.89 29.54
N TYR A 371 -1.24 -4.48 29.31
CA TYR A 371 -1.01 -5.90 29.41
C TYR A 371 0.10 -6.17 30.41
N ASP A 372 -0.10 -7.20 31.21
CA ASP A 372 0.93 -7.82 32.03
C ASP A 372 1.68 -8.85 31.17
N ILE A 373 2.97 -8.62 31.00
CA ILE A 373 3.85 -9.47 30.17
C ILE A 373 4.11 -10.81 30.85
N ASP A 374 4.29 -10.81 32.16
CA ASP A 374 4.66 -12.01 32.93
C ASP A 374 3.47 -12.97 33.02
N HIS A 375 2.27 -12.42 33.23
CA HIS A 375 1.02 -13.19 33.32
C HIS A 375 0.29 -13.38 31.98
N LYS A 376 0.81 -12.78 30.89
CA LYS A 376 0.23 -12.82 29.54
C LYS A 376 -1.25 -12.39 29.50
N SER A 377 -1.63 -11.42 30.32
CA SER A 377 -3.04 -11.07 30.53
C SER A 377 -3.30 -9.58 30.31
N GLN A 378 -4.49 -9.25 29.80
CA GLN A 378 -4.94 -7.87 29.79
C GLN A 378 -5.28 -7.41 31.21
N VAL A 379 -4.83 -6.22 31.56
CA VAL A 379 -5.13 -5.57 32.84
C VAL A 379 -6.28 -4.60 32.66
N LEU A 380 -7.26 -4.64 33.56
CA LEU A 380 -8.37 -3.68 33.55
C LEU A 380 -7.85 -2.31 34.03
N LEU A 381 -7.91 -1.33 33.14
CA LEU A 381 -7.57 0.07 33.42
C LEU A 381 -8.83 0.94 33.34
N LEU A 382 -9.13 1.66 34.41
CA LEU A 382 -10.26 2.59 34.48
C LEU A 382 -9.77 4.04 34.65
N PRO A 383 -10.32 5.01 33.91
CA PRO A 383 -10.00 6.42 34.14
C PRO A 383 -10.50 6.87 35.53
N ILE A 384 -9.72 7.68 36.24
CA ILE A 384 -10.08 8.26 37.55
C ILE A 384 -11.02 9.46 37.37
N GLU A 385 -10.71 10.33 36.41
CA GLU A 385 -11.37 11.62 36.16
C GLU A 385 -11.51 11.88 34.66
N ASN A 386 -12.00 13.07 34.26
CA ASN A 386 -12.21 13.49 32.88
C ASN A 386 -11.02 13.12 31.97
N ASP A 387 -11.24 12.14 31.08
CA ASP A 387 -10.22 11.66 30.15
C ASP A 387 -9.98 12.70 29.05
N HIS A 388 -8.81 13.33 29.08
CA HIS A 388 -8.36 14.33 28.12
C HIS A 388 -7.79 13.70 26.84
N LEU A 389 -7.52 12.39 26.81
CA LEU A 389 -6.83 11.75 25.70
C LEU A 389 -7.66 11.79 24.41
N GLU A 390 -8.99 11.82 24.47
CA GLU A 390 -9.85 11.78 23.28
C GLU A 390 -9.52 10.64 22.28
N LYS A 391 -10.31 10.50 21.21
CA LYS A 391 -10.06 9.49 20.18
C LYS A 391 -8.97 9.95 19.21
N ARG A 392 -7.76 9.39 19.30
CA ARG A 392 -6.61 9.81 18.47
C ARG A 392 -5.81 8.66 17.89
N MET A 393 -5.05 8.93 16.83
CA MET A 393 -4.04 8.03 16.27
C MET A 393 -2.86 8.83 15.70
N PHE A 394 -1.72 8.17 15.49
CA PHE A 394 -0.48 8.78 15.01
C PHE A 394 0.05 9.92 15.89
N HIS A 395 -0.25 9.87 17.18
CA HIS A 395 0.45 10.64 18.23
C HIS A 395 1.80 9.99 18.56
N THR A 396 2.58 10.67 19.38
CA THR A 396 3.75 10.06 20.05
C THR A 396 3.42 9.82 21.52
N MET A 397 4.14 8.87 22.12
CA MET A 397 4.09 8.59 23.55
C MET A 397 5.54 8.45 24.00
N THR A 398 5.89 9.05 25.14
CA THR A 398 7.24 9.00 25.68
C THR A 398 7.16 8.81 27.19
N ARG A 399 7.87 7.80 27.69
CA ARG A 399 7.95 7.51 29.13
C ARG A 399 9.02 8.38 29.79
N LEU A 400 8.63 9.05 30.87
CA LEU A 400 9.55 9.77 31.76
C LEU A 400 10.13 8.84 32.84
N PRO A 401 11.25 9.19 33.50
CA PRO A 401 11.86 8.35 34.54
C PRO A 401 10.98 8.10 35.76
N ASN A 402 10.01 8.98 36.02
CA ASN A 402 9.00 8.81 37.06
C ASN A 402 7.81 7.91 36.63
N GLU A 403 7.94 7.21 35.49
CA GLU A 403 6.93 6.35 34.87
C GLU A 403 5.68 7.08 34.32
N THR A 404 5.63 8.42 34.36
CA THR A 404 4.60 9.20 33.66
C THR A 404 4.77 9.06 32.15
N LEU A 405 3.67 8.84 31.43
CA LEU A 405 3.65 8.80 29.97
C LEU A 405 3.20 10.15 29.41
N ILE A 406 3.94 10.72 28.47
CA ILE A 406 3.58 11.97 27.80
C ILE A 406 3.10 11.66 26.39
N VAL A 407 1.84 12.02 26.11
CA VAL A 407 1.20 11.90 24.80
C VAL A 407 1.20 13.27 24.12
N ILE A 408 1.67 13.32 22.88
CA ILE A 408 1.81 14.56 22.12
C ILE A 408 1.07 14.44 20.77
N GLY A 409 0.15 15.37 20.54
CA GLY A 409 -0.56 15.55 19.27
C GLY A 409 -1.32 14.30 18.80
N GLY A 410 -1.18 14.00 17.51
CA GLY A 410 -1.97 12.98 16.81
C GLY A 410 -3.21 13.57 16.16
N ARG A 411 -4.12 12.71 15.70
CA ARG A 411 -5.35 13.17 15.03
C ARG A 411 -6.55 12.28 15.26
N SER A 412 -7.74 12.88 15.30
CA SER A 412 -9.03 12.16 15.27
C SER A 412 -9.62 12.07 13.86
N SER A 413 -9.13 12.83 12.90
CA SER A 413 -9.40 12.63 11.47
C SER A 413 -8.36 13.41 10.67
N PRO A 414 -8.19 13.17 9.35
CA PRO A 414 -7.29 13.99 8.55
C PRO A 414 -7.56 15.50 8.68
N ALA A 415 -8.80 15.89 9.00
CA ALA A 415 -9.22 17.29 9.18
C ALA A 415 -9.16 17.78 10.64
N HIS A 416 -9.00 16.90 11.63
CA HIS A 416 -8.95 17.27 13.05
C HIS A 416 -7.71 16.67 13.70
N ILE A 417 -6.73 17.55 13.93
CA ILE A 417 -5.39 17.23 14.39
C ILE A 417 -5.17 17.95 15.72
N TYR A 418 -4.55 17.27 16.65
CA TYR A 418 -4.27 17.76 17.98
C TYR A 418 -2.88 18.39 18.06
N ASN A 419 -2.74 19.40 18.92
CA ASN A 419 -1.47 20.00 19.33
C ASN A 419 -1.24 19.88 20.83
N ASP A 420 -2.11 19.20 21.56
CA ASP A 420 -2.04 19.06 23.00
C ASP A 420 -0.86 18.20 23.45
N VAL A 421 -0.43 18.46 24.67
CA VAL A 421 0.53 17.65 25.43
C VAL A 421 -0.19 17.20 26.69
N ILE A 422 -0.37 15.90 26.82
CA ILE A 422 -1.14 15.27 27.89
C ILE A 422 -0.23 14.31 28.65
N SER A 423 -0.21 14.41 29.98
CA SER A 423 0.38 13.35 30.81
C SER A 423 -0.66 12.29 31.14
N VAL A 424 -0.27 11.03 31.06
CA VAL A 424 -1.02 9.87 31.54
C VAL A 424 -0.25 9.28 32.71
N ASN A 425 -0.84 9.33 33.90
CA ASN A 425 -0.29 8.74 35.12
C ASN A 425 -1.10 7.50 35.48
N VAL A 426 -0.43 6.44 35.92
CA VAL A 426 -1.08 5.17 36.28
C VAL A 426 -0.82 4.84 37.73
N ASP A 427 -1.92 4.63 38.45
CA ASP A 427 -1.92 4.19 39.84
C ASP A 427 -2.06 2.66 39.87
N TYR A 428 -0.96 1.99 40.20
CA TYR A 428 -0.90 0.53 40.29
C TYR A 428 -1.47 0.05 41.63
N MET A 429 -2.77 -0.22 41.67
CA MET A 429 -3.45 -0.75 42.85
C MET A 429 -3.46 -2.28 42.83
N LEU A 430 -2.32 -2.88 43.17
CA LEU A 430 -2.11 -4.35 43.19
C LEU A 430 -2.89 -5.09 44.30
N GLN A 431 -3.57 -4.38 45.21
CA GLN A 431 -4.19 -4.96 46.41
C GLN A 431 -5.66 -5.42 46.23
N GLN A 432 -6.22 -5.35 45.01
CA GLN A 432 -7.58 -5.83 44.72
C GLN A 432 -7.54 -7.09 43.84
N ASP A 433 -8.48 -8.01 44.03
CA ASP A 433 -8.66 -9.21 43.19
C ASP A 433 -10.01 -9.12 42.44
N PRO A 434 -10.02 -8.94 41.11
CA PRO A 434 -8.87 -8.80 40.22
C PRO A 434 -8.16 -7.42 40.36
N PRO A 435 -6.88 -7.29 39.98
CA PRO A 435 -6.16 -6.02 40.07
C PRO A 435 -6.79 -4.97 39.15
N ILE A 436 -7.34 -3.92 39.76
CA ILE A 436 -7.90 -2.77 39.04
C ILE A 436 -6.85 -1.67 39.06
N HIS A 437 -6.31 -1.36 37.89
CA HIS A 437 -5.43 -0.22 37.75
C HIS A 437 -6.26 0.99 37.34
N LYS A 438 -5.86 2.17 37.80
CA LYS A 438 -6.50 3.41 37.36
C LYS A 438 -5.50 4.31 36.66
N TYR A 439 -5.99 5.15 35.76
CA TYR A 439 -5.18 6.19 35.14
C TYR A 439 -5.84 7.56 35.27
N SER A 440 -5.02 8.58 35.43
CA SER A 440 -5.41 9.97 35.32
C SER A 440 -4.75 10.59 34.09
N THR A 441 -5.46 11.53 33.47
CA THR A 441 -4.92 12.33 32.38
C THR A 441 -4.92 13.79 32.79
N GLU A 442 -3.89 14.53 32.40
CA GLU A 442 -3.79 15.96 32.69
C GLU A 442 -3.26 16.70 31.46
N TYR A 443 -3.94 17.78 31.07
CA TYR A 443 -3.44 18.69 30.06
C TYR A 443 -2.26 19.48 30.63
N LYS A 444 -1.11 19.44 29.96
CA LYS A 444 0.10 20.16 30.39
C LYS A 444 0.30 21.45 29.62
N THR A 445 0.27 21.37 28.29
CA THR A 445 0.51 22.49 27.39
C THR A 445 0.04 22.15 25.98
N SER A 446 0.32 23.03 25.02
CA SER A 446 0.07 22.79 23.60
C SER A 446 1.27 23.21 22.75
N LEU A 447 1.60 22.40 21.76
CA LEU A 447 2.51 22.78 20.69
C LEU A 447 1.98 23.99 19.91
N PRO A 448 2.88 24.81 19.31
CA PRO A 448 2.48 25.98 18.53
C PRO A 448 1.57 25.68 17.34
N PHE A 449 1.53 24.44 16.87
CA PHE A 449 0.65 23.98 15.80
C PHE A 449 0.28 22.50 15.97
N PRO A 450 -0.85 22.06 15.40
CA PRO A 450 -1.28 20.67 15.44
C PRO A 450 -0.43 19.76 14.57
N ILE A 451 -0.18 18.55 15.05
CA ILE A 451 0.82 17.66 14.46
C ILE A 451 0.49 16.19 14.64
N PHE A 452 0.70 15.37 13.62
CA PHE A 452 0.58 13.91 13.67
C PHE A 452 1.65 13.24 12.80
N ARG A 453 1.92 11.94 13.01
CA ARG A 453 3.00 11.21 12.30
C ARG A 453 4.39 11.86 12.48
N HIS A 454 4.59 12.57 13.58
CA HIS A 454 5.88 13.08 14.04
C HIS A 454 6.59 12.01 14.87
N SER A 455 7.87 12.22 15.17
CA SER A 455 8.63 11.41 16.12
C SER A 455 8.88 12.20 17.39
N ALA A 456 9.01 11.48 18.51
CA ALA A 456 9.43 12.05 19.77
C ALA A 456 10.25 11.04 20.59
N CYS A 457 11.19 11.53 21.38
CA CYS A 457 11.96 10.71 22.32
C CYS A 457 12.49 11.56 23.49
N LEU A 458 12.75 10.91 24.62
CA LEU A 458 13.35 11.54 25.79
C LEU A 458 14.84 11.82 25.53
N VAL A 459 15.29 13.01 25.90
CA VAL A 459 16.68 13.47 25.75
C VAL A 459 17.12 14.26 26.97
N LEU A 460 18.42 14.40 27.15
CA LEU A 460 19.05 15.40 28.00
C LEU A 460 19.54 16.56 27.14
N HIS A 461 19.23 17.77 27.55
CA HIS A 461 19.72 19.00 26.93
C HIS A 461 20.08 19.99 28.03
N GLU A 462 21.34 20.42 28.05
CA GLU A 462 21.89 21.28 29.11
C GLU A 462 21.67 20.69 30.52
N GLY A 463 21.76 19.37 30.64
CA GLY A 463 21.55 18.64 31.90
C GLY A 463 20.10 18.52 32.35
N VAL A 464 19.13 18.97 31.55
CA VAL A 464 17.69 18.90 31.85
C VAL A 464 17.00 17.92 30.93
N GLU A 465 16.07 17.14 31.49
CA GLU A 465 15.22 16.22 30.73
C GLU A 465 14.25 17.00 29.84
N LYS A 466 14.27 16.68 28.55
CA LYS A 466 13.38 17.26 27.55
C LYS A 466 12.85 16.17 26.64
N ILE A 467 11.69 16.40 26.02
CA ILE A 467 11.19 15.57 24.93
C ILE A 467 11.55 16.26 23.63
N PHE A 468 12.39 15.60 22.83
CA PHE A 468 12.66 15.97 21.46
C PHE A 468 11.45 15.64 20.59
N ILE A 469 11.04 16.55 19.72
CA ILE A 469 9.89 16.40 18.82
C ILE A 469 10.30 16.88 17.43
N PHE A 470 10.11 16.07 16.40
CA PHE A 470 10.52 16.43 15.03
C PHE A 470 9.57 15.99 13.93
N GLY A 471 9.46 16.87 12.92
CA GLY A 471 8.75 16.61 11.67
C GLY A 471 7.26 16.34 11.88
N GLY A 472 6.62 15.64 10.95
CA GLY A 472 5.20 15.29 10.98
C GLY A 472 4.33 16.16 10.05
N CYS A 473 3.04 15.87 10.08
CA CYS A 473 2.02 16.52 9.26
C CYS A 473 1.21 17.50 10.09
N THR A 474 0.99 18.70 9.54
CA THR A 474 0.15 19.76 10.14
C THR A 474 -1.22 19.87 9.45
N GLY A 475 -1.59 18.84 8.68
CA GLY A 475 -2.85 18.72 7.95
C GLY A 475 -2.74 19.05 6.47
N LYS A 476 -2.34 20.29 6.14
CA LYS A 476 -2.12 20.70 4.74
C LYS A 476 -0.66 20.62 4.30
N ASP A 477 0.27 20.56 5.25
CA ASP A 477 1.70 20.56 4.96
C ASP A 477 2.46 19.57 5.86
N VAL A 478 3.71 19.35 5.49
CA VAL A 478 4.69 18.57 6.23
C VAL A 478 5.73 19.54 6.79
N THR A 479 6.15 19.37 8.04
CA THR A 479 7.00 20.34 8.74
C THR A 479 8.46 19.92 8.85
N THR A 480 9.36 20.90 8.96
CA THR A 480 10.79 20.74 9.35
C THR A 480 11.03 21.11 10.82
N LYS A 481 9.97 21.41 11.55
CA LYS A 481 10.06 21.97 12.89
C LYS A 481 10.59 20.92 13.87
N CYS A 482 11.46 21.41 14.74
CA CYS A 482 12.09 20.67 15.83
C CYS A 482 11.73 21.40 17.11
N TYR A 483 11.34 20.67 18.16
CA TYR A 483 11.07 21.24 19.47
C TYR A 483 11.74 20.42 20.56
N LEU A 484 12.11 21.10 21.64
CA LEU A 484 12.45 20.49 22.92
C LEU A 484 11.41 20.96 23.94
N LEU A 485 10.64 20.01 24.47
CA LEU A 485 9.66 20.23 25.52
C LEU A 485 10.30 19.92 26.87
N ASN A 486 10.45 20.92 27.74
CA ASN A 486 10.96 20.72 29.08
C ASN A 486 9.94 19.94 29.94
N THR A 487 10.37 18.88 30.62
CA THR A 487 9.48 17.96 31.34
C THR A 487 9.02 18.46 32.70
N ASP A 488 9.67 19.50 33.26
CA ASP A 488 9.32 20.09 34.55
C ASP A 488 8.39 21.30 34.39
N THR A 489 8.75 22.19 33.47
CA THR A 489 8.08 23.48 33.25
C THR A 489 7.06 23.44 32.12
N TRP A 490 7.07 22.40 31.29
CA TRP A 490 6.24 22.27 30.08
C TRP A 490 6.45 23.39 29.05
N ASN A 491 7.55 24.12 29.17
CA ASN A 491 7.95 25.13 28.21
C ASN A 491 8.53 24.47 26.96
N ILE A 492 8.19 25.04 25.81
CA ILE A 492 8.62 24.57 24.50
C ILE A 492 9.67 25.54 23.97
N MET A 493 10.80 25.01 23.51
CA MET A 493 11.80 25.76 22.78
C MET A 493 12.05 25.15 21.41
N GLU A 494 12.29 26.01 20.42
CA GLU A 494 12.75 25.60 19.08
C GLU A 494 14.28 25.74 19.07
N PRO A 495 15.06 24.64 19.01
CA PRO A 495 16.51 24.74 18.83
C PRO A 495 16.82 25.48 17.53
N THR A 496 17.71 26.47 17.61
CA THR A 496 18.15 27.24 16.44
C THR A 496 19.46 26.63 15.95
N PRO A 497 19.48 25.93 14.80
CA PRO A 497 20.73 25.39 14.29
C PRO A 497 21.67 26.55 13.90
N PRO A 498 23.00 26.38 14.06
CA PRO A 498 23.98 27.42 13.72
C PRO A 498 23.94 27.77 12.22
N TYR A 499 23.55 26.81 11.37
CA TYR A 499 23.37 26.99 9.94
C TYR A 499 21.96 26.51 9.52
N PRO A 500 21.10 27.37 8.94
CA PRO A 500 19.71 27.01 8.60
C PRO A 500 19.54 25.87 7.59
N GLU A 501 20.57 25.62 6.78
CA GLU A 501 20.57 24.66 5.68
C GLU A 501 21.00 23.24 6.12
N ASP A 502 21.68 23.13 7.26
CA ASP A 502 22.11 21.86 7.84
C ASP A 502 21.00 21.29 8.71
N LYS A 503 19.89 20.87 8.08
CA LYS A 503 18.81 20.15 8.78
C LYS A 503 18.06 19.20 7.85
N PRO A 504 17.35 18.20 8.39
CA PRO A 504 16.54 17.32 7.56
C PRO A 504 15.41 18.08 6.88
N CYS A 505 15.08 17.67 5.65
CA CYS A 505 13.90 18.17 4.94
C CYS A 505 12.59 17.85 5.68
N ALA A 506 11.51 18.54 5.26
CA ALA A 506 10.17 18.31 5.79
C ALA A 506 9.79 16.84 5.58
N ARG A 507 9.46 16.15 6.67
CA ARG A 507 9.17 14.71 6.63
C ARG A 507 8.17 14.26 7.66
N PHE A 508 7.50 13.15 7.39
CA PHE A 508 6.55 12.52 8.32
C PHE A 508 6.65 10.99 8.25
N SER A 509 6.12 10.30 9.26
CA SER A 509 6.24 8.84 9.41
C SER A 509 7.70 8.36 9.35
N HIS A 510 8.66 9.21 9.75
CA HIS A 510 10.02 8.79 10.05
C HIS A 510 10.06 8.23 11.48
N SER A 511 11.18 7.63 11.85
CA SER A 511 11.43 7.25 13.24
C SER A 511 12.57 8.07 13.82
N ALA A 512 12.56 8.22 15.15
CA ALA A 512 13.67 8.78 15.91
C ALA A 512 14.05 7.81 17.02
N ALA A 513 15.35 7.58 17.21
CA ALA A 513 15.89 6.78 18.30
C ALA A 513 17.00 7.58 18.99
N CYS A 514 16.95 7.66 20.32
CA CYS A 514 17.95 8.37 21.10
C CYS A 514 19.03 7.41 21.61
N ALA A 515 20.28 7.70 21.30
CA ALA A 515 21.45 7.06 21.89
C ALA A 515 21.90 7.87 23.10
N GLU A 516 21.98 7.19 24.25
CA GLU A 516 22.58 7.70 25.48
C GLU A 516 22.00 9.07 25.93
N MET A 517 20.73 9.33 25.61
CA MET A 517 20.02 10.59 25.89
C MET A 517 20.61 11.85 25.23
N GLN A 518 21.68 11.75 24.45
CA GLN A 518 22.42 12.92 23.93
C GLN A 518 22.43 13.03 22.40
N ARG A 519 22.14 11.93 21.69
CA ARG A 519 22.17 11.90 20.22
C ARG A 519 20.91 11.28 19.67
N VAL A 520 20.13 12.05 18.91
CA VAL A 520 18.89 11.56 18.30
C VAL A 520 19.12 11.23 16.83
N TYR A 521 18.92 9.97 16.46
CA TYR A 521 19.02 9.50 15.09
C TYR A 521 17.65 9.50 14.44
N VAL A 522 17.46 10.33 13.42
CA VAL A 522 16.26 10.40 12.59
C VAL A 522 16.50 9.65 11.29
N THR A 523 15.69 8.60 11.04
CA THR A 523 15.86 7.72 9.87
C THR A 523 14.64 7.75 8.97
N GLY A 524 14.87 7.87 7.67
CA GLY A 524 13.83 7.73 6.64
C GLY A 524 12.65 8.71 6.75
N GLY A 525 11.46 8.22 6.44
CA GLY A 525 10.22 8.98 6.36
C GLY A 525 9.76 9.27 4.93
N LEU A 526 8.60 9.90 4.81
CA LEU A 526 8.11 10.47 3.55
C LEU A 526 8.39 11.97 3.52
N SER A 527 8.86 12.46 2.37
CA SER A 527 8.99 13.91 2.12
C SER A 527 7.61 14.58 1.95
N LYS A 528 7.60 15.91 1.83
CA LYS A 528 6.40 16.68 1.45
C LYS A 528 5.82 16.22 0.11
N GLU A 529 6.67 15.75 -0.79
CA GLU A 529 6.35 15.24 -2.12
C GLU A 529 5.96 13.75 -2.13
N GLU A 530 5.80 13.14 -0.95
CA GLU A 530 5.48 11.71 -0.77
C GLU A 530 6.61 10.78 -1.29
N GLU A 531 7.85 11.26 -1.35
CA GLU A 531 9.02 10.44 -1.71
C GLU A 531 9.58 9.71 -0.48
N ILE A 532 9.96 8.44 -0.65
CA ILE A 532 10.58 7.64 0.42
C ILE A 532 12.02 8.11 0.61
N LEU A 533 12.33 8.59 1.81
CA LEU A 533 13.62 9.18 2.13
C LEU A 533 14.65 8.11 2.52
N ASP A 534 15.86 8.26 1.99
CA ASP A 534 17.04 7.44 2.30
C ASP A 534 17.92 8.05 3.41
N SER A 535 17.72 9.35 3.70
CA SER A 535 18.60 10.07 4.62
C SER A 535 18.52 9.58 6.07
N VAL A 536 19.70 9.51 6.70
CA VAL A 536 19.90 9.34 8.14
C VAL A 536 20.53 10.62 8.69
N TRP A 537 19.95 11.16 9.75
CA TRP A 537 20.43 12.38 10.41
C TRP A 537 20.65 12.12 11.89
N MET A 538 21.68 12.74 12.46
CA MET A 538 21.94 12.76 13.90
C MET A 538 21.77 14.20 14.41
N PHE A 539 20.93 14.38 15.41
CA PHE A 539 20.79 15.63 16.16
C PHE A 539 21.55 15.50 17.48
N ASP A 540 22.54 16.37 17.66
CA ASP A 540 23.30 16.50 18.90
C ASP A 540 22.53 17.40 19.85
N THR A 541 22.09 16.86 20.98
CA THR A 541 21.17 17.57 21.87
C THR A 541 21.87 18.64 22.69
N GLU A 542 23.17 18.56 22.94
CA GLU A 542 23.89 19.60 23.68
C GLU A 542 24.13 20.83 22.81
N THR A 543 24.60 20.61 21.58
CA THR A 543 24.95 21.70 20.65
C THR A 543 23.78 22.16 19.81
N SER A 544 22.68 21.39 19.78
CA SER A 544 21.52 21.62 18.90
C SER A 544 21.88 21.61 17.41
N VAL A 545 22.89 20.81 17.03
CA VAL A 545 23.39 20.70 15.65
C VAL A 545 22.89 19.42 15.00
N TRP A 546 22.49 19.53 13.75
CA TRP A 546 22.15 18.39 12.90
C TRP A 546 23.33 17.99 12.02
N ASN A 547 23.56 16.69 11.89
CA ASN A 547 24.57 16.11 11.05
C ASN A 547 23.95 15.06 10.13
N LYS A 548 24.14 15.22 8.82
CA LYS A 548 23.73 14.20 7.84
C LYS A 548 24.76 13.07 7.84
N LEU A 549 24.32 11.84 8.02
CA LEU A 549 25.18 10.67 8.01
C LEU A 549 25.10 9.95 6.66
N SER A 550 26.25 9.54 6.14
CA SER A 550 26.31 8.62 4.99
C SER A 550 26.33 7.21 5.54
N ILE A 551 25.27 6.45 5.26
CA ILE A 551 25.10 5.07 5.75
C ILE A 551 24.95 4.12 4.54
N PRO A 552 26.05 3.62 3.95
CA PRO A 552 25.97 2.62 2.89
C PRO A 552 25.20 1.38 3.34
N GLY A 553 24.40 0.80 2.44
CA GLY A 553 23.58 -0.38 2.72
C GLY A 553 22.23 -0.08 3.38
N TRP A 554 21.92 1.19 3.68
CA TRP A 554 20.64 1.57 4.25
C TRP A 554 19.52 1.44 3.21
N LEU A 555 18.47 0.68 3.54
CA LEU A 555 17.28 0.57 2.71
C LEU A 555 16.27 1.68 3.08
N PRO A 556 15.99 2.62 2.16
CA PRO A 556 15.08 3.72 2.42
C PRO A 556 13.69 3.22 2.81
N ARG A 557 13.07 3.83 3.82
CA ARG A 557 11.77 3.40 4.36
C ARG A 557 11.03 4.49 5.12
N TYR A 558 9.73 4.28 5.35
CA TYR A 558 8.91 5.08 6.25
C TYR A 558 7.89 4.20 7.00
N ALA A 559 7.28 4.75 8.04
CA ALA A 559 6.34 4.08 8.95
C ALA A 559 6.93 2.86 9.66
N HIS A 560 8.26 2.80 9.74
CA HIS A 560 9.01 1.86 10.55
C HIS A 560 9.13 2.37 11.99
N THR A 561 9.46 1.47 12.90
CA THR A 561 9.88 1.81 14.25
C THR A 561 11.40 1.75 14.33
N SER A 562 12.00 2.51 15.25
CA SER A 562 13.44 2.42 15.54
C SER A 562 13.71 2.47 17.02
N LEU A 563 14.78 1.82 17.44
CA LEU A 563 15.31 1.91 18.80
C LEU A 563 16.83 1.85 18.79
N TYR A 564 17.42 2.40 19.84
CA TYR A 564 18.85 2.28 20.12
C TYR A 564 19.09 1.07 21.02
N TYR A 565 20.02 0.19 20.64
CA TYR A 565 20.44 -0.95 21.46
C TYR A 565 21.89 -1.32 21.13
N ASP A 566 22.74 -1.43 22.15
CA ASP A 566 24.14 -1.86 22.03
C ASP A 566 24.91 -1.16 20.89
N ASN A 567 24.89 0.18 20.89
CA ASN A 567 25.52 1.04 19.88
C ASN A 567 25.04 0.81 18.43
N GLN A 568 23.80 0.34 18.27
CA GLN A 568 23.14 0.16 16.97
C GLN A 568 21.78 0.86 16.96
N ILE A 569 21.37 1.32 15.78
CA ILE A 569 19.98 1.69 15.54
C ILE A 569 19.31 0.54 14.81
N ILE A 570 18.37 -0.12 15.48
CA ILE A 570 17.57 -1.20 14.93
C ILE A 570 16.27 -0.60 14.42
N THR A 571 15.95 -0.86 13.16
CA THR A 571 14.71 -0.42 12.52
C THR A 571 13.88 -1.63 12.12
N VAL A 572 12.56 -1.57 12.39
CA VAL A 572 11.66 -2.70 12.12
C VAL A 572 10.53 -2.26 11.21
N GLY A 573 10.35 -3.00 10.12
CA GLY A 573 9.20 -2.87 9.24
C GLY A 573 9.14 -1.54 8.50
N GLY A 574 7.92 -1.02 8.38
CA GLY A 574 7.58 0.10 7.51
C GLY A 574 7.44 -0.32 6.05
N VAL A 575 7.23 0.68 5.20
CA VAL A 575 7.25 0.53 3.75
C VAL A 575 8.59 1.03 3.23
N THR A 576 9.32 0.13 2.59
CA THR A 576 10.65 0.35 2.02
C THR A 576 10.59 0.93 0.61
N ALA A 577 11.71 1.34 0.02
CA ALA A 577 11.79 1.68 -1.40
C ALA A 577 11.71 0.44 -2.30
N HIS A 578 12.42 -0.64 -1.95
CA HIS A 578 12.41 -1.93 -2.66
C HIS A 578 11.55 -2.96 -1.91
N TYR A 579 11.00 -3.95 -2.61
CA TYR A 579 10.12 -4.96 -1.97
C TYR A 579 10.86 -5.75 -0.88
N ALA A 580 10.52 -5.47 0.38
CA ALA A 580 11.14 -6.06 1.57
C ALA A 580 10.14 -6.03 2.76
N PRO A 581 9.04 -6.82 2.68
CA PRO A 581 7.85 -6.66 3.52
C PRO A 581 8.06 -6.99 5.00
N SER A 582 9.09 -7.77 5.33
CA SER A 582 9.45 -8.21 6.69
C SER A 582 10.87 -7.82 7.08
N SER A 583 11.31 -6.64 6.61
CA SER A 583 12.68 -6.19 6.78
C SER A 583 12.97 -5.59 8.16
N VAL A 584 14.17 -5.88 8.65
CA VAL A 584 14.82 -5.26 9.81
C VAL A 584 16.15 -4.69 9.36
N GLY A 585 16.30 -3.37 9.48
CA GLY A 585 17.53 -2.66 9.15
C GLY A 585 18.34 -2.39 10.40
N ILE A 586 19.63 -2.71 10.40
CA ILE A 586 20.56 -2.45 11.49
C ILE A 586 21.58 -1.43 11.01
N ILE A 587 21.63 -0.26 11.65
CA ILE A 587 22.68 0.74 11.43
C ILE A 587 23.71 0.58 12.54
N TYR A 588 24.94 0.24 12.15
CA TYR A 588 26.08 0.16 13.05
C TYR A 588 26.72 1.54 13.18
N LEU A 589 26.70 2.12 14.38
CA LEU A 589 27.06 3.52 14.59
C LEU A 589 28.58 3.78 14.58
N ASN A 590 29.40 2.76 14.85
CA ASN A 590 30.85 2.89 14.78
C ASN A 590 31.35 2.92 13.33
N GLU A 591 30.82 2.03 12.50
CA GLU A 591 31.22 1.84 11.11
C GLU A 591 30.44 2.72 10.15
N LEU A 592 29.30 3.28 10.59
CA LEU A 592 28.37 4.06 9.77
C LEU A 592 27.90 3.29 8.53
N VAL A 593 27.59 2.00 8.69
CA VAL A 593 27.02 1.15 7.65
C VAL A 593 25.71 0.52 8.12
N ALA A 594 24.86 0.14 7.17
CA ALA A 594 23.65 -0.60 7.48
C ALA A 594 23.63 -1.98 6.84
N ARG A 595 22.93 -2.91 7.50
CA ARG A 595 22.62 -4.24 6.98
C ARG A 595 21.12 -4.48 7.07
N GLU A 596 20.54 -5.09 6.04
CA GLU A 596 19.13 -5.49 6.04
C GLU A 596 18.96 -6.99 6.18
N ILE A 597 18.02 -7.32 7.04
CA ILE A 597 17.63 -8.68 7.35
C ILE A 597 16.17 -8.85 6.97
N ASP A 598 15.87 -9.94 6.29
CA ASP A 598 14.50 -10.41 6.12
C ASP A 598 14.18 -11.46 7.17
N LEU A 599 13.15 -11.20 7.99
CA LEU A 599 12.66 -12.13 9.02
C LEU A 599 11.98 -13.38 8.44
N ASN A 600 11.75 -13.41 7.12
CA ASN A 600 11.07 -14.48 6.40
C ASN A 600 9.71 -14.89 7.00
N LEU A 601 8.90 -13.92 7.39
CA LEU A 601 7.57 -14.14 7.99
C LEU A 601 6.44 -14.21 6.96
N ARG A 602 6.76 -14.63 5.73
CA ARG A 602 5.79 -14.86 4.66
C ARG A 602 5.09 -16.18 4.91
N HIS A 603 3.86 -16.13 5.42
CA HIS A 603 3.09 -17.33 5.68
C HIS A 603 1.60 -17.14 5.33
N PRO A 604 1.03 -17.97 4.44
CA PRO A 604 -0.31 -17.75 3.88
C PRO A 604 -1.46 -17.92 4.89
N LYS A 605 -1.21 -18.44 6.09
CA LYS A 605 -2.23 -18.58 7.15
C LYS A 605 -2.04 -17.62 8.31
N GLU A 606 -0.89 -16.97 8.39
CA GLU A 606 -0.50 -16.14 9.53
C GLU A 606 -0.02 -14.78 9.02
N PRO A 607 -0.91 -13.95 8.44
CA PRO A 607 -0.52 -12.64 7.96
C PRO A 607 0.06 -11.80 9.11
N PHE A 608 1.12 -11.06 8.82
CA PHE A 608 1.62 -10.01 9.69
C PHE A 608 2.02 -8.81 8.83
N ILE A 609 1.41 -7.65 9.11
CA ILE A 609 1.67 -6.42 8.37
C ILE A 609 2.63 -5.56 9.18
N PHE A 610 3.82 -5.34 8.66
CA PHE A 610 4.91 -4.60 9.31
C PHE A 610 4.76 -3.07 9.24
N SER A 611 3.56 -2.54 9.00
CA SER A 611 3.25 -1.11 8.99
C SER A 611 2.32 -0.73 10.14
N ASN A 612 2.44 0.49 10.66
CA ASN A 612 1.60 1.03 11.75
C ASN A 612 1.64 0.21 13.06
N HIS A 613 2.64 -0.65 13.23
CA HIS A 613 2.95 -1.41 14.43
C HIS A 613 3.71 -0.54 15.43
N CYS A 614 3.90 -1.06 16.65
CA CYS A 614 4.84 -0.50 17.62
C CYS A 614 5.85 -1.55 18.07
N CYS A 615 6.96 -1.08 18.60
CA CYS A 615 8.02 -1.93 19.14
C CYS A 615 8.36 -1.48 20.56
N TYR A 616 8.68 -2.43 21.42
CA TYR A 616 9.28 -2.18 22.74
C TYR A 616 10.27 -3.29 23.09
N VAL A 617 11.22 -2.98 23.96
CA VAL A 617 12.20 -3.95 24.46
C VAL A 617 11.77 -4.44 25.83
N TYR A 618 11.79 -5.75 26.02
CA TYR A 618 11.61 -6.41 27.31
C TYR A 618 12.72 -7.44 27.47
N GLU A 619 13.55 -7.29 28.49
CA GLU A 619 14.79 -8.06 28.66
C GLU A 619 15.71 -7.96 27.42
N ASP A 620 16.04 -9.09 26.80
CA ASP A 620 16.83 -9.27 25.59
C ASP A 620 15.98 -9.50 24.34
N LYS A 621 14.70 -9.08 24.38
CA LYS A 621 13.73 -9.32 23.31
C LYS A 621 13.13 -8.01 22.82
N LEU A 622 13.14 -7.84 21.50
CA LEU A 622 12.38 -6.81 20.81
C LEU A 622 11.01 -7.36 20.43
N ILE A 623 9.95 -6.77 20.98
CA ILE A 623 8.58 -7.20 20.73
C ILE A 623 7.92 -6.23 19.74
N VAL A 624 7.48 -6.77 18.61
CA VAL A 624 6.68 -6.08 17.59
C VAL A 624 5.20 -6.38 17.85
N THR A 625 4.41 -5.36 18.15
CA THR A 625 3.01 -5.51 18.57
C THR A 625 2.05 -4.61 17.80
N GLY A 626 0.82 -5.11 17.63
CA GLY A 626 -0.23 -4.49 16.85
C GLY A 626 0.20 -4.16 15.43
N GLY A 627 -0.47 -3.18 14.83
CA GLY A 627 -0.28 -2.83 13.42
C GLY A 627 -1.31 -3.48 12.49
N GLY A 628 -1.16 -3.18 11.20
CA GLY A 628 -2.18 -3.45 10.18
C GLY A 628 -2.64 -2.18 9.46
N GLY A 629 -3.84 -2.23 8.90
CA GLY A 629 -4.40 -1.14 8.12
C GLY A 629 -5.70 -1.48 7.40
N ASN A 630 -6.22 -0.52 6.64
CA ASN A 630 -7.30 -0.74 5.69
C ASN A 630 -6.68 -1.25 4.39
N CYS A 631 -6.68 -2.57 4.20
CA CYS A 631 -6.02 -3.24 3.08
C CYS A 631 -6.80 -3.03 1.78
N PHE A 632 -6.73 -1.81 1.23
CA PHE A 632 -7.46 -1.40 0.03
C PHE A 632 -8.97 -1.65 0.16
N SER A 633 -9.58 -2.35 -0.80
CA SER A 633 -10.97 -2.80 -0.75
C SER A 633 -11.15 -4.15 -0.05
N PHE A 634 -10.09 -4.77 0.45
CA PHE A 634 -10.11 -6.14 0.99
C PHE A 634 -10.62 -6.22 2.42
N GLY A 635 -10.60 -5.08 3.13
CA GLY A 635 -11.09 -4.92 4.49
C GLY A 635 -10.01 -4.40 5.43
N THR A 636 -10.41 -4.08 6.66
CA THR A 636 -9.46 -3.72 7.73
C THR A 636 -8.86 -4.98 8.33
N TYR A 637 -7.54 -4.99 8.49
CA TYR A 637 -6.81 -6.06 9.15
C TYR A 637 -6.02 -5.53 10.36
N PHE A 638 -5.98 -6.34 11.43
CA PHE A 638 -5.19 -6.09 12.64
C PHE A 638 -4.28 -7.29 12.87
N ASN A 639 -3.00 -7.05 13.17
CA ASN A 639 -2.07 -8.12 13.53
C ASN A 639 -2.56 -8.81 14.82
N LYS A 640 -2.79 -10.12 14.74
CA LYS A 640 -3.41 -10.90 15.83
C LYS A 640 -2.39 -11.37 16.87
N ASP A 641 -1.16 -11.58 16.44
CA ASP A 641 -0.06 -12.05 17.26
C ASP A 641 0.98 -10.94 17.40
N ASN A 642 1.96 -11.16 18.27
CA ASN A 642 3.17 -10.34 18.33
C ASN A 642 4.35 -11.13 17.76
N ILE A 643 5.32 -10.42 17.16
CA ILE A 643 6.60 -11.00 16.73
C ILE A 643 7.65 -10.66 17.78
N VAL A 644 8.41 -11.66 18.22
CA VAL A 644 9.57 -11.49 19.09
C VAL A 644 10.82 -11.64 18.26
N ILE A 645 11.73 -10.67 18.34
CA ILE A 645 13.07 -10.70 17.72
C ILE A 645 14.09 -10.76 18.86
N LYS A 646 15.01 -11.74 18.82
CA LYS A 646 16.06 -11.90 19.84
C LYS A 646 17.16 -10.87 19.66
N LEU A 647 17.56 -10.22 20.76
CA LEU A 647 18.69 -9.29 20.83
C LEU A 647 19.89 -9.94 21.55
N PRO A 648 21.14 -9.51 21.28
CA PRO A 648 21.54 -8.66 20.17
C PRO A 648 21.38 -9.37 18.82
N ILE A 649 21.06 -8.62 17.77
CA ILE A 649 20.99 -9.18 16.42
C ILE A 649 22.41 -9.30 15.85
N LYS A 650 22.94 -10.51 15.79
CA LYS A 650 24.27 -10.79 15.22
C LYS A 650 24.12 -11.24 13.78
N VAL A 651 24.46 -10.37 12.83
CA VAL A 651 24.58 -10.74 11.41
C VAL A 651 25.97 -11.34 11.20
N LYS A 652 26.06 -12.64 10.90
CA LYS A 652 27.33 -13.26 10.49
C LYS A 652 27.82 -12.55 9.23
N GLU A 653 29.11 -12.21 9.21
CA GLU A 653 29.78 -11.61 8.06
C GLU A 653 29.76 -12.52 6.82
#